data_AF-A0A8C6HG15-F1
#
_entry.id   AF-A0A8C6HG15-F1
#
_cell.length_a   1.000
_cell.length_b   1.000
_cell.length_c   1.000
_cell.angle_alpha   90.00
_cell.angle_beta   90.00
_cell.angle_gamma   90.00
#
_symmetry.space_group_name_H-M   'P 1'
#
loop_
_entity.id
_entity.type
_entity.pdbx_description
1 polymer ?
#
loop_
_entity_poly.entity_id
_entity_poly.type
_entity_poly.pdbx_seq_one_letter_code
_entity_poly.pdbx_strand_id
1 'polypeptide(L)'
;MEYNSKDAEEETEDEEGGLKEEEGEEQEKVTSTSETDEDQEDLPSVLVPTVNIREERLINLAETPAFLCLHELHSKGKLPGTRMAELKAKYTLLHDTVVSTQESEVQLLENAKRFTEQIQQQQVCLQQAEDFPNVFTTEVCKLREQLLKYQNEYTAAQEREYHIQYKLTSLTEEKSIILKEFEKIPKPGEIEKKTRLLKESTEELRKEVIQRRLEIKNLREDVVLKQKQLVREQKELEELMEYQVGLKDDVVHHQSVPVQITKEIEKMTRKKVETEKKNIVLESELKELSDSLKKLENKVNTLAEERDDIMKEVEGKRTLLEVKEREYGQLLKLLELTKENEASSLAERGMLDINLRNCLIDKQNYHDELSRKQREKERDFRNLKKTELLLKVSLDALTQAQAMNQRLLLEMEAIPKEYLTLPERRKELHKEVDLARRNLAQQKSLSEAEAKLVEQQIAQENKLLKEQESLRELVFNLGRMTQIKIDEKEQKAKDFQKAQRRYSEIVKEIKSKDLEIRLYKKRKHEIHRRLREFASLYDTIRNERNKSVNLLHKAHQKVNEIKERLKMSLNELEILRNSAVSQERKLQNAMLKHSNNVTIKESMQNDVCKITAKLQEMKEKKEAQLTSMDRLASMITVIEEEMVQLRKKYEKAVQRRNESGVQLIEREEEVCIFYEKVNVQEKIKLHQDVEIRILEEKIRFLKLRIAEKQRQISVTRKLVPIKKSLDADLAVIQIQFSQCTDRIKDLEKLFVNPDSKGRVRFIKGKDLTEEEMIKKLDMLELQIAKREEKLLEKDFIYEQVSQLTNRLKGKTQACKKDTLLLAKKMNSYQQKIKVVTQEMMALVAELSMKQALTIELQKEVREKEEFIFSCSARIEKGLPLNREIEKDWLKVLRDEEMYAFATAEKSWEYMETDYRQLPNGVYTTAEQRPNAYMPEADTALPLPKPYGAMAPFKPSEPGANRRHIRKPVVKPIEI
;
A
#
# COMPACT_ATOMS: atom_id res chain seq x y z
N MET A 1 75.27 -23.41 -11.22
CA MET A 1 74.99 -24.35 -10.12
C MET A 1 74.62 -23.53 -8.90
N GLU A 2 73.65 -24.03 -8.14
CA GLU A 2 73.31 -23.69 -6.75
C GLU A 2 72.36 -22.51 -6.45
N TYR A 3 71.07 -22.88 -6.46
CA TYR A 3 70.00 -22.58 -5.50
C TYR A 3 70.36 -21.81 -4.21
N ASN A 4 69.62 -20.75 -3.84
CA ASN A 4 68.37 -20.82 -3.08
C ASN A 4 67.83 -19.42 -2.64
N SER A 5 66.49 -19.34 -2.55
CA SER A 5 65.68 -18.57 -1.59
C SER A 5 65.01 -17.23 -2.00
N LYS A 6 63.66 -17.28 -1.90
CA LYS A 6 62.68 -16.30 -1.41
C LYS A 6 62.07 -15.23 -2.33
N ASP A 7 60.81 -15.52 -2.67
CA ASP A 7 59.57 -14.75 -2.48
C ASP A 7 59.42 -13.31 -3.02
N ALA A 8 58.45 -13.24 -3.94
CA ALA A 8 57.34 -12.28 -4.05
C ALA A 8 57.65 -10.82 -4.42
N GLU A 9 57.36 -10.50 -5.68
CA GLU A 9 57.21 -9.15 -6.21
C GLU A 9 55.81 -8.60 -5.85
N GLU A 10 55.79 -7.56 -5.03
CA GLU A 10 54.72 -6.55 -4.94
C GLU A 10 55.14 -5.37 -5.83
N GLU A 11 54.26 -4.96 -6.76
CA GLU A 11 54.33 -3.66 -7.43
C GLU A 11 53.29 -2.73 -6.76
N THR A 12 53.79 -1.84 -5.92
CA THR A 12 53.25 -0.53 -5.55
C THR A 12 54.23 0.49 -6.14
N GLU A 13 53.91 1.72 -6.50
CA GLU A 13 52.91 2.68 -6.06
C GLU A 13 52.99 3.87 -7.05
N ASP A 14 52.32 4.96 -6.70
CA ASP A 14 52.38 6.30 -7.30
C ASP A 14 51.32 6.61 -8.38
N GLU A 15 50.54 7.68 -8.28
CA GLU A 15 50.45 8.69 -7.23
C GLU A 15 49.14 9.46 -7.39
N GLU A 16 48.78 10.07 -6.29
CA GLU A 16 47.53 10.73 -5.95
C GLU A 16 47.27 12.03 -6.73
N GLY A 17 45.98 12.41 -6.72
CA GLY A 17 45.63 13.69 -6.14
C GLY A 17 45.01 14.72 -7.07
N GLY A 18 43.80 15.16 -6.69
CA GLY A 18 43.50 16.59 -6.75
C GLY A 18 42.19 17.04 -7.37
N LEU A 19 41.11 16.90 -6.59
CA LEU A 19 40.26 18.01 -6.13
C LEU A 19 39.33 18.77 -7.13
N LYS A 20 38.06 18.81 -6.69
CA LYS A 20 37.08 19.92 -6.74
C LYS A 20 36.41 20.23 -8.09
N GLU A 21 35.14 19.81 -8.20
CA GLU A 21 34.11 20.58 -8.92
C GLU A 21 33.18 21.22 -7.89
N GLU A 22 33.05 22.54 -8.03
CA GLU A 22 31.98 23.39 -7.53
C GLU A 22 30.75 23.18 -8.43
N GLU A 23 29.57 23.05 -7.82
CA GLU A 23 28.31 23.04 -8.53
C GLU A 23 28.02 24.43 -9.12
N GLY A 24 27.49 24.41 -10.34
CA GLY A 24 26.99 25.57 -11.05
C GLY A 24 25.68 26.08 -10.47
N GLU A 25 25.60 27.41 -10.46
CA GLU A 25 24.37 28.17 -10.60
C GLU A 25 23.72 27.87 -11.96
N GLU A 26 22.41 27.66 -11.92
CA GLU A 26 21.45 28.42 -12.72
C GLU A 26 21.99 29.50 -13.66
N GLN A 27 21.48 29.61 -14.90
CA GLN A 27 20.23 30.31 -15.22
C GLN A 27 20.07 30.65 -16.72
N GLU A 28 18.81 30.93 -17.09
CA GLU A 28 18.36 31.92 -18.09
C GLU A 28 18.53 31.62 -19.60
N LYS A 29 17.41 31.48 -20.34
CA LYS A 29 16.49 32.50 -20.90
C LYS A 29 16.90 33.03 -22.28
N VAL A 30 15.95 32.87 -23.23
CA VAL A 30 15.32 33.92 -24.08
C VAL A 30 16.24 34.82 -24.94
N THR A 31 15.99 34.89 -26.26
CA THR A 31 15.39 36.08 -26.94
C THR A 31 15.50 36.11 -28.48
N SER A 32 14.32 36.30 -29.08
CA SER A 32 13.98 37.22 -30.20
C SER A 32 14.45 36.88 -31.63
N THR A 33 13.55 36.88 -32.62
CA THR A 33 13.03 38.12 -33.22
C THR A 33 11.67 37.94 -33.92
N SER A 34 10.92 39.04 -33.95
CA SER A 34 9.62 39.35 -34.56
C SER A 34 9.67 39.38 -36.12
N GLU A 35 8.62 39.35 -36.94
CA GLU A 35 7.29 39.99 -36.95
C GLU A 35 6.30 39.27 -37.90
N THR A 36 4.99 39.43 -37.62
CA THR A 36 3.79 39.43 -38.49
C THR A 36 3.40 38.16 -39.27
N ASP A 37 2.30 37.51 -38.86
CA ASP A 37 1.00 37.64 -39.54
C ASP A 37 -0.14 36.98 -38.73
N GLU A 38 -1.18 37.78 -38.50
CA GLU A 38 -2.61 37.48 -38.25
C GLU A 38 -3.02 36.25 -37.42
N ASP A 39 -3.42 36.53 -36.17
CA ASP A 39 -4.22 35.65 -35.32
C ASP A 39 -5.63 35.41 -35.91
N GLN A 40 -5.86 34.21 -36.43
CA GLN A 40 -7.18 33.56 -36.45
C GLN A 40 -6.99 32.08 -36.10
N GLU A 41 -6.88 31.76 -34.81
CA GLU A 41 -7.08 30.39 -34.35
C GLU A 41 -8.58 30.07 -34.43
N ASP A 42 -8.93 29.40 -35.52
CA ASP A 42 -10.18 28.66 -35.68
C ASP A 42 -10.40 27.72 -34.49
N LEU A 43 -11.53 27.91 -33.81
CA LEU A 43 -12.15 26.92 -32.94
C LEU A 43 -12.13 25.54 -33.65
N PRO A 44 -11.75 24.44 -32.98
CA PRO A 44 -11.85 23.12 -33.57
C PRO A 44 -13.34 22.79 -33.75
N SER A 45 -13.84 23.04 -34.95
CA SER A 45 -15.13 22.54 -35.42
C SER A 45 -15.02 21.01 -35.43
N VAL A 46 -15.60 20.38 -34.41
CA VAL A 46 -15.76 18.94 -34.32
C VAL A 46 -16.49 18.49 -35.58
N LEU A 47 -15.75 17.85 -36.48
CA LEU A 47 -16.26 17.27 -37.71
C LEU A 47 -17.23 16.15 -37.33
N VAL A 48 -18.54 16.43 -37.36
CA VAL A 48 -19.57 15.41 -37.24
C VAL A 48 -19.49 14.53 -38.48
N PRO A 49 -19.35 13.18 -38.36
CA PRO A 49 -19.38 12.29 -39.51
C PRO A 49 -20.71 12.44 -40.24
N THR A 50 -20.67 12.93 -41.48
CA THR A 50 -21.86 13.03 -42.31
C THR A 50 -22.10 11.67 -42.95
N VAL A 51 -22.71 10.74 -42.23
CA VAL A 51 -23.20 9.51 -42.83
C VAL A 51 -24.49 9.86 -43.57
N ASN A 52 -24.43 9.85 -44.89
CA ASN A 52 -25.54 10.17 -45.78
C ASN A 52 -26.52 8.98 -45.83
N ILE A 53 -27.25 8.71 -44.73
CA ILE A 53 -28.17 7.55 -44.57
C ILE A 53 -29.47 7.71 -45.40
N ARG A 54 -29.66 8.83 -46.11
CA ARG A 54 -30.92 9.13 -46.79
C ARG A 54 -31.17 8.32 -48.07
N GLU A 55 -30.16 7.70 -48.67
CA GLU A 55 -30.33 7.02 -49.97
C GLU A 55 -30.84 5.56 -49.86
N GLU A 56 -30.74 4.90 -48.70
CA GLU A 56 -31.17 3.49 -48.56
C GLU A 56 -32.62 3.30 -48.12
N ARG A 57 -33.32 4.37 -47.70
CA ARG A 57 -34.69 4.27 -47.14
C ARG A 57 -35.79 4.01 -48.17
N LEU A 58 -35.49 4.07 -49.47
CA LEU A 58 -36.47 4.00 -50.56
C LEU A 58 -36.18 2.87 -51.56
N ILE A 59 -35.71 1.72 -51.08
CA ILE A 59 -35.57 0.54 -51.95
C ILE A 59 -36.91 -0.22 -51.94
N ASN A 60 -37.59 -0.27 -53.08
CA ASN A 60 -38.76 -1.14 -53.27
C ASN A 60 -38.32 -2.60 -53.04
N LEU A 61 -38.78 -3.23 -51.96
CA LEU A 61 -38.46 -4.62 -51.58
C LEU A 61 -38.68 -5.66 -52.69
N ALA A 62 -39.54 -5.36 -53.66
CA ALA A 62 -39.79 -6.22 -54.82
C ALA A 62 -38.65 -6.22 -55.85
N GLU A 63 -37.85 -5.16 -55.92
CA GLU A 63 -36.76 -4.96 -56.88
C GLU A 63 -35.39 -5.34 -56.30
N THR A 64 -35.34 -5.67 -55.00
CA THR A 64 -34.11 -6.12 -54.36
C THR A 64 -33.57 -7.41 -55.02
N PRO A 65 -32.25 -7.51 -55.28
CA PRO A 65 -31.64 -8.69 -55.90
C PRO A 65 -32.00 -10.00 -55.19
N ALA A 66 -32.17 -9.96 -53.86
CA ALA A 66 -32.59 -11.09 -53.06
C ALA A 66 -33.99 -11.60 -53.43
N PHE A 67 -34.97 -10.71 -53.66
CA PHE A 67 -36.33 -11.08 -54.06
C PHE A 67 -36.38 -11.60 -55.50
N LEU A 68 -35.58 -11.01 -56.40
CA LEU A 68 -35.43 -11.46 -57.78
C LEU A 68 -34.78 -12.86 -57.85
N CYS A 69 -33.71 -13.10 -57.09
CA CYS A 69 -33.08 -14.42 -56.98
C CYS A 69 -34.03 -15.48 -56.38
N LEU A 70 -34.83 -15.13 -55.36
CA LEU A 70 -35.83 -16.04 -54.79
C LEU A 70 -36.93 -16.37 -55.81
N HIS A 71 -37.36 -15.39 -56.62
CA HIS A 71 -38.30 -15.62 -57.72
C HIS A 71 -37.71 -16.48 -58.84
N GLU A 72 -36.46 -16.25 -59.23
CA GLU A 72 -35.77 -17.08 -60.22
C GLU A 72 -35.62 -18.53 -59.76
N LEU A 73 -35.24 -18.75 -58.50
CA LEU A 73 -35.07 -20.10 -57.94
C LEU A 73 -36.40 -20.86 -57.84
N HIS A 74 -37.50 -20.15 -57.58
CA HIS A 74 -38.85 -20.71 -57.66
C HIS A 74 -39.24 -21.02 -59.11
N SER A 75 -38.98 -20.12 -60.06
CA SER A 75 -39.27 -20.34 -61.50
C SER A 75 -38.50 -21.51 -62.11
N LYS A 76 -37.28 -21.79 -61.60
CA LYS A 76 -36.44 -22.93 -61.96
C LYS A 76 -36.86 -24.24 -61.24
N GLY A 77 -37.95 -24.23 -60.47
CA GLY A 77 -38.51 -25.40 -59.77
C GLY A 77 -37.69 -25.91 -58.58
N LYS A 78 -36.65 -25.18 -58.15
CA LYS A 78 -35.73 -25.61 -57.07
C LYS A 78 -36.22 -25.25 -55.66
N LEU A 79 -37.23 -24.38 -55.55
CA LEU A 79 -37.74 -23.87 -54.28
C LEU A 79 -39.28 -23.94 -54.27
N PRO A 80 -39.91 -24.62 -53.30
CA PRO A 80 -41.37 -24.63 -53.14
C PRO A 80 -41.91 -23.23 -52.82
N GLY A 81 -43.10 -22.87 -53.34
CA GLY A 81 -43.70 -21.55 -53.17
C GLY A 81 -43.92 -21.13 -51.71
N THR A 82 -44.23 -22.08 -50.82
CA THR A 82 -44.33 -21.84 -49.37
C THR A 82 -43.01 -21.42 -48.77
N ARG A 83 -41.90 -22.07 -49.14
CA ARG A 83 -40.57 -21.73 -48.65
C ARG A 83 -40.05 -20.42 -49.23
N MET A 84 -40.41 -20.07 -50.46
CA MET A 84 -40.14 -18.75 -51.03
C MET A 84 -40.85 -17.65 -50.23
N ALA A 85 -42.13 -17.84 -49.88
CA ALA A 85 -42.90 -16.88 -49.09
C ALA A 85 -42.31 -16.68 -47.68
N GLU A 86 -41.89 -17.76 -47.02
CA GLU A 86 -41.21 -17.70 -45.72
C GLU A 86 -39.88 -16.94 -45.80
N LEU A 87 -39.06 -17.18 -46.82
CA LEU A 87 -37.77 -16.50 -46.99
C LEU A 87 -37.96 -15.01 -47.34
N LYS A 88 -38.98 -14.69 -48.13
CA LYS A 88 -39.38 -13.30 -48.38
C LYS A 88 -39.82 -12.61 -47.10
N ALA A 89 -40.66 -13.26 -46.29
CA ALA A 89 -41.11 -12.73 -45.00
C ALA A 89 -39.95 -12.52 -44.00
N LYS A 90 -38.96 -13.42 -44.00
CA LYS A 90 -37.74 -13.25 -43.19
C LYS A 90 -36.87 -12.09 -43.67
N TYR A 91 -36.76 -11.91 -44.99
CA TYR A 91 -35.99 -10.80 -45.57
C TYR A 91 -36.70 -9.46 -45.36
N THR A 92 -38.04 -9.39 -45.45
CA THR A 92 -38.78 -8.19 -45.08
C THR A 92 -38.63 -7.88 -43.61
N LEU A 93 -38.71 -8.88 -42.71
CA LEU A 93 -38.49 -8.68 -41.29
C LEU A 93 -37.08 -8.12 -41.01
N LEU A 94 -36.06 -8.64 -41.68
CA LEU A 94 -34.68 -8.18 -41.53
C LEU A 94 -34.49 -6.75 -42.07
N HIS A 95 -35.13 -6.44 -43.21
CA HIS A 95 -35.13 -5.09 -43.75
C HIS A 95 -35.84 -4.12 -42.81
N ASP A 96 -37.01 -4.48 -42.28
CA ASP A 96 -37.78 -3.67 -41.35
C ASP A 96 -37.03 -3.45 -40.03
N THR A 97 -36.29 -4.46 -39.53
CA THR A 97 -35.43 -4.28 -38.35
C THR A 97 -34.29 -3.33 -38.65
N VAL A 98 -33.62 -3.44 -39.81
CA VAL A 98 -32.56 -2.51 -40.21
C VAL A 98 -33.09 -1.08 -40.35
N VAL A 99 -34.24 -0.89 -40.99
CA VAL A 99 -34.91 0.41 -41.10
C VAL A 99 -35.23 0.96 -39.71
N SER A 100 -35.79 0.14 -38.80
CA SER A 100 -36.09 0.58 -37.43
C SER A 100 -34.83 0.98 -36.65
N THR A 101 -33.70 0.28 -36.85
CA THR A 101 -32.43 0.62 -36.22
C THR A 101 -31.86 1.92 -36.79
N GLN A 102 -31.94 2.13 -38.11
CA GLN A 102 -31.52 3.38 -38.75
C GLN A 102 -32.43 4.56 -38.36
N GLU A 103 -33.72 4.33 -38.12
CA GLU A 103 -34.63 5.34 -37.58
C GLU A 103 -34.29 5.68 -36.13
N SER A 104 -33.97 4.69 -35.30
CA SER A 104 -33.53 4.91 -33.93
C SER A 104 -32.19 5.66 -33.86
N GLU A 105 -31.26 5.35 -34.77
CA GLU A 105 -29.97 6.03 -34.87
C GLU A 105 -30.15 7.49 -35.30
N VAL A 106 -31.03 7.75 -36.27
CA VAL A 106 -31.36 9.14 -36.67
C VAL A 106 -32.06 9.89 -35.54
N GLN A 107 -32.97 9.26 -34.79
CA GLN A 107 -33.58 9.89 -33.62
C GLN A 107 -32.56 10.20 -32.53
N LEU A 108 -31.60 9.31 -32.29
CA LEU A 108 -30.50 9.54 -31.34
C LEU A 108 -29.59 10.68 -31.81
N LEU A 109 -29.31 10.79 -33.11
CA LEU A 109 -28.56 11.91 -33.69
C LEU A 109 -29.33 13.23 -33.63
N GLU A 110 -30.65 13.22 -33.83
CA GLU A 110 -31.50 14.39 -33.62
C GLU A 110 -31.54 14.81 -32.15
N ASN A 111 -31.64 13.86 -31.23
CA ASN A 111 -31.55 14.13 -29.80
C ASN A 111 -30.16 14.66 -29.42
N ALA A 112 -29.09 14.10 -29.96
CA ALA A 112 -27.74 14.62 -29.77
C ALA A 112 -27.63 16.06 -30.26
N LYS A 113 -28.14 16.39 -31.46
CA LYS A 113 -28.20 17.78 -31.95
C LYS A 113 -28.99 18.69 -31.03
N ARG A 114 -30.18 18.28 -30.58
CA ARG A 114 -31.01 19.05 -29.63
C ARG A 114 -30.30 19.27 -28.30
N PHE A 115 -29.64 18.25 -27.75
CA PHE A 115 -28.86 18.39 -26.51
C PHE A 115 -27.62 19.27 -26.72
N THR A 116 -26.99 19.21 -27.89
CA THR A 116 -25.86 20.09 -28.23
C THR A 116 -26.31 21.55 -28.34
N GLU A 117 -27.45 21.81 -28.97
CA GLU A 117 -28.08 23.13 -29.02
C GLU A 117 -28.50 23.62 -27.62
N GLN A 118 -29.05 22.74 -26.78
CA GLN A 118 -29.37 23.07 -25.38
C GLN A 118 -28.11 23.38 -24.57
N ILE A 119 -27.02 22.63 -24.75
CA ILE A 119 -25.75 22.88 -24.10
C ILE A 119 -25.16 24.21 -24.58
N GLN A 120 -25.23 24.52 -25.88
CA GLN A 120 -24.79 25.80 -26.41
C GLN A 120 -25.65 26.95 -25.88
N GLN A 121 -26.97 26.79 -25.81
CA GLN A 121 -27.86 27.80 -25.21
C GLN A 121 -27.59 27.99 -23.72
N GLN A 122 -27.32 26.91 -22.98
CA GLN A 122 -26.92 26.97 -21.57
C GLN A 122 -25.55 27.60 -21.38
N GLN A 123 -24.59 27.33 -22.28
CA GLN A 123 -23.28 27.98 -22.30
C GLN A 123 -23.39 29.47 -22.61
N VAL A 124 -24.26 29.87 -23.54
CA VAL A 124 -24.55 31.28 -23.81
C VAL A 124 -25.25 31.94 -22.62
N CYS A 125 -26.18 31.26 -21.96
CA CYS A 125 -26.82 31.78 -20.73
C CYS A 125 -25.83 31.89 -19.57
N LEU A 126 -24.89 30.94 -19.44
CA LEU A 126 -23.81 30.98 -18.47
C LEU A 126 -22.82 32.10 -18.78
N GLN A 127 -22.42 32.27 -20.04
CA GLN A 127 -21.57 33.39 -20.48
C GLN A 127 -22.28 34.75 -20.27
N GLN A 128 -23.59 34.84 -20.49
CA GLN A 128 -24.38 36.04 -20.16
C GLN A 128 -24.57 36.27 -18.66
N ALA A 129 -24.48 35.23 -17.83
CA ALA A 129 -24.50 35.34 -16.37
C ALA A 129 -23.11 35.67 -15.79
N GLU A 130 -22.03 35.21 -16.46
CA GLU A 130 -20.64 35.55 -16.17
C GLU A 130 -20.30 36.98 -16.63
N ASP A 131 -20.86 37.43 -17.75
CA ASP A 131 -20.87 38.82 -18.18
C ASP A 131 -21.92 39.63 -17.40
N PHE A 132 -21.68 39.77 -16.10
CA PHE A 132 -22.41 40.72 -15.26
C PHE A 132 -22.27 42.13 -15.88
N PRO A 133 -23.35 42.90 -16.11
CA PRO A 133 -23.23 44.17 -16.83
C PRO A 133 -22.50 45.19 -15.95
N ASN A 134 -21.20 45.37 -16.24
CA ASN A 134 -20.31 46.39 -15.70
C ASN A 134 -20.69 47.82 -16.16
N VAL A 135 -21.96 48.13 -16.35
CA VAL A 135 -22.38 49.37 -17.02
C VAL A 135 -23.04 50.39 -16.09
N PHE A 136 -23.47 50.05 -14.87
CA PHE A 136 -23.93 51.07 -13.91
C PHE A 136 -23.54 50.76 -12.46
N THR A 137 -22.44 51.36 -12.00
CA THR A 137 -22.06 51.44 -10.58
C THR A 137 -22.96 52.42 -9.82
N THR A 138 -24.24 52.09 -9.67
CA THR A 138 -25.08 52.77 -8.68
C THR A 138 -24.69 52.33 -7.27
N GLU A 139 -24.84 53.22 -6.28
CA GLU A 139 -24.53 52.92 -4.87
C GLU A 139 -25.27 51.68 -4.36
N VAL A 140 -26.47 51.42 -4.89
CA VAL A 140 -27.26 50.22 -4.61
C VAL A 140 -26.55 48.95 -5.07
N CYS A 141 -25.88 48.94 -6.23
CA CYS A 141 -25.10 47.80 -6.69
C CYS A 141 -23.89 47.54 -5.78
N LYS A 142 -23.19 48.60 -5.34
CA LYS A 142 -22.07 48.47 -4.39
C LYS A 142 -22.51 47.97 -3.02
N LEU A 143 -23.65 48.45 -2.51
CA LEU A 143 -24.22 47.97 -1.25
C LEU A 143 -24.71 46.53 -1.36
N ARG A 144 -25.24 46.12 -2.52
CA ARG A 144 -25.69 44.74 -2.75
C ARG A 144 -24.50 43.78 -2.89
N GLU A 145 -23.42 44.22 -3.52
CA GLU A 145 -22.15 43.47 -3.56
C GLU A 145 -21.52 43.35 -2.17
N GLN A 146 -21.51 44.42 -1.38
CA GLN A 146 -21.04 44.37 0.01
C GLN A 146 -21.92 43.46 0.88
N LEU A 147 -23.24 43.53 0.73
CA LEU A 147 -24.18 42.68 1.47
C LEU A 147 -24.00 41.20 1.09
N LEU A 148 -23.78 40.90 -0.19
CA LEU A 148 -23.50 39.54 -0.65
C LEU A 148 -22.14 39.05 -0.12
N LYS A 149 -21.11 39.90 -0.11
CA LYS A 149 -19.81 39.60 0.50
C LYS A 149 -19.96 39.29 1.99
N TYR A 150 -20.67 40.12 2.75
CA TYR A 150 -20.91 39.88 4.17
C TYR A 150 -21.78 38.65 4.43
N GLN A 151 -22.76 38.35 3.56
CA GLN A 151 -23.55 37.12 3.66
C GLN A 151 -22.70 35.88 3.41
N ASN A 152 -21.83 35.91 2.39
CA ASN A 152 -20.91 34.81 2.09
C ASN A 152 -19.88 34.61 3.20
N GLU A 153 -19.35 35.70 3.76
CA GLU A 153 -18.44 35.67 4.91
C GLU A 153 -19.15 35.13 6.17
N TYR A 154 -20.41 35.50 6.38
CA TYR A 154 -21.24 35.00 7.47
C TYR A 154 -21.54 33.50 7.33
N THR A 155 -21.93 33.03 6.14
CA THR A 155 -22.12 31.58 5.90
C THR A 155 -20.82 30.80 6.06
N ALA A 156 -19.70 31.33 5.56
CA ALA A 156 -18.38 30.72 5.77
C ALA A 156 -17.94 30.74 7.25
N ALA A 157 -18.37 31.73 8.03
CA ALA A 157 -18.16 31.75 9.48
C ALA A 157 -19.05 30.73 10.20
N GLN A 158 -20.31 30.58 9.79
CA GLN A 158 -21.23 29.57 10.33
C GLN A 158 -20.74 28.15 10.03
N GLU A 159 -20.29 27.87 8.81
CA GLU A 159 -19.71 26.56 8.45
C GLU A 159 -18.46 26.24 9.28
N ARG A 160 -17.60 27.24 9.51
CA ARG A 160 -16.45 27.12 10.42
C ARG A 160 -16.89 26.86 11.85
N GLU A 161 -17.92 27.55 12.33
CA GLU A 161 -18.49 27.32 13.66
C GLU A 161 -19.05 25.90 13.79
N TYR A 162 -19.82 25.42 12.82
CA TYR A 162 -20.31 24.03 12.79
C TYR A 162 -19.17 23.02 12.77
N HIS A 163 -18.12 23.26 11.98
CA HIS A 163 -16.96 22.37 11.95
C HIS A 163 -16.20 22.37 13.28
N ILE A 164 -16.04 23.54 13.92
CA ILE A 164 -15.42 23.66 15.23
C ILE A 164 -16.28 22.96 16.29
N GLN A 165 -17.60 23.16 16.29
CA GLN A 165 -18.53 22.50 17.21
C GLN A 165 -18.48 20.97 17.06
N TYR A 166 -18.48 20.46 15.82
CA TYR A 166 -18.34 19.03 15.55
C TYR A 166 -17.00 18.47 16.04
N LYS A 167 -15.91 19.22 15.84
CA LYS A 167 -14.59 18.85 16.35
C LYS A 167 -14.55 18.87 17.87
N LEU A 168 -15.22 19.83 18.50
CA LEU A 168 -15.34 19.94 19.95
C LEU A 168 -16.13 18.76 20.51
N THR A 169 -17.24 18.36 19.88
CA THR A 169 -18.02 17.17 20.30
C THR A 169 -17.19 15.90 20.17
N SER A 170 -16.51 15.69 19.05
CA SER A 170 -15.60 14.55 18.85
C SER A 170 -14.50 14.51 19.89
N LEU A 171 -13.84 15.63 20.17
CA LEU A 171 -12.81 15.71 21.22
C LEU A 171 -13.37 15.51 22.63
N THR A 172 -14.61 15.94 22.90
CA THR A 172 -15.25 15.68 24.21
C THR A 172 -15.63 14.21 24.39
N GLU A 173 -16.03 13.53 23.32
CA GLU A 173 -16.30 12.09 23.32
C GLU A 173 -15.00 11.30 23.52
N GLU A 174 -13.93 11.64 22.79
CA GLU A 174 -12.59 11.08 23.00
C GLU A 174 -12.11 11.31 24.43
N LYS A 175 -12.24 12.53 24.96
CA LYS A 175 -11.92 12.85 26.36
C LYS A 175 -12.77 12.02 27.34
N SER A 176 -14.06 11.80 27.06
CA SER A 176 -14.91 10.95 27.89
C SER A 176 -14.48 9.49 27.87
N ILE A 177 -14.07 8.97 26.71
CA ILE A 177 -13.57 7.61 26.55
C ILE A 177 -12.25 7.46 27.32
N ILE A 178 -11.32 8.39 27.14
CA ILE A 178 -10.03 8.41 27.85
C ILE A 178 -10.23 8.53 29.36
N LEU A 179 -11.16 9.36 29.85
CA LEU A 179 -11.47 9.45 31.29
C LEU A 179 -12.07 8.14 31.83
N LYS A 180 -12.96 7.48 31.08
CA LYS A 180 -13.50 6.16 31.45
C LYS A 180 -12.43 5.06 31.42
N GLU A 181 -11.43 5.17 30.54
CA GLU A 181 -10.27 4.28 30.52
C GLU A 181 -9.31 4.57 31.67
N PHE A 182 -9.12 5.84 32.03
CA PHE A 182 -8.32 6.25 33.18
C PHE A 182 -8.96 5.79 34.50
N GLU A 183 -10.29 5.84 34.64
CA GLU A 183 -11.02 5.30 35.79
C GLU A 183 -10.95 3.77 35.91
N LYS A 184 -10.67 3.06 34.80
CA LYS A 184 -10.42 1.60 34.80
C LYS A 184 -9.00 1.23 35.24
N ILE A 185 -8.08 2.19 35.35
CA ILE A 185 -6.75 1.95 35.91
C ILE A 185 -6.88 1.88 37.44
N PRO A 186 -6.51 0.76 38.10
CA PRO A 186 -6.58 0.64 39.56
C PRO A 186 -5.71 1.71 40.24
N LYS A 187 -6.18 2.29 41.36
CA LYS A 187 -5.45 3.34 42.10
C LYS A 187 -4.03 2.88 42.45
N PRO A 188 -3.03 3.80 42.51
CA PRO A 188 -1.61 3.45 42.66
C PRO A 188 -1.30 2.57 43.90
N GLY A 189 -2.10 2.66 44.97
CA GLY A 189 -1.95 1.78 46.15
C GLY A 189 -2.34 0.32 45.94
N GLU A 190 -3.20 -0.01 44.97
CA GLU A 190 -3.53 -1.41 44.62
C GLU A 190 -2.54 -2.00 43.64
N ILE A 191 -1.99 -1.17 42.74
CA ILE A 191 -0.88 -1.55 41.86
C ILE A 191 0.36 -1.83 42.72
N GLU A 192 0.72 -0.97 43.67
CA GLU A 192 1.85 -1.24 44.58
C GLU A 192 1.66 -2.51 45.41
N LYS A 193 0.45 -2.80 45.89
CA LYS A 193 0.17 -4.07 46.60
C LYS A 193 0.29 -5.28 45.68
N LYS A 194 -0.23 -5.22 44.45
CA LYS A 194 -0.08 -6.29 43.45
C LYS A 194 1.37 -6.45 43.01
N THR A 195 2.12 -5.36 42.85
CA THR A 195 3.55 -5.39 42.51
C THR A 195 4.39 -5.91 43.67
N ARG A 196 4.04 -5.62 44.93
CA ARG A 196 4.70 -6.23 46.11
C ARG A 196 4.40 -7.71 46.21
N LEU A 197 3.14 -8.14 46.09
CA LEU A 197 2.77 -9.56 46.09
C LEU A 197 3.40 -10.33 44.93
N LEU A 198 3.48 -9.72 43.74
CA LEU A 198 4.18 -10.32 42.60
C LEU A 198 5.69 -10.37 42.83
N LYS A 199 6.30 -9.34 43.43
CA LYS A 199 7.72 -9.37 43.80
C LYS A 199 8.01 -10.46 44.83
N GLU A 200 7.19 -10.56 45.88
CA GLU A 200 7.28 -11.61 46.91
C GLU A 200 7.10 -12.99 46.29
N SER A 201 6.09 -13.19 45.42
CA SER A 201 5.90 -14.45 44.69
C SER A 201 7.08 -14.77 43.75
N THR A 202 7.66 -13.78 43.06
CA THR A 202 8.85 -14.00 42.23
C THR A 202 10.09 -14.30 43.06
N GLU A 203 10.21 -13.76 44.28
CA GLU A 203 11.29 -14.09 45.21
C GLU A 203 11.13 -15.48 45.82
N GLU A 204 9.91 -15.89 46.13
CA GLU A 204 9.58 -17.27 46.55
C GLU A 204 9.88 -18.27 45.43
N LEU A 205 9.46 -17.99 44.20
CA LEU A 205 9.79 -18.82 43.04
C LEU A 205 11.30 -18.85 42.76
N ARG A 206 12.02 -17.74 42.97
CA ARG A 206 13.50 -17.73 42.88
C ARG A 206 14.13 -18.59 43.96
N LYS A 207 13.63 -18.55 45.21
CA LYS A 207 14.10 -19.42 46.30
C LYS A 207 13.80 -20.88 46.00
N GLU A 208 12.62 -21.20 45.47
CA GLU A 208 12.27 -22.55 45.05
C GLU A 208 13.14 -23.02 43.89
N VAL A 209 13.40 -22.19 42.89
CA VAL A 209 14.32 -22.52 41.78
C VAL A 209 15.73 -22.77 42.29
N ILE A 210 16.23 -21.98 43.26
CA ILE A 210 17.53 -22.21 43.89
C ILE A 210 17.52 -23.53 44.67
N GLN A 211 16.45 -23.84 45.40
CA GLN A 211 16.30 -25.08 46.15
C GLN A 211 16.22 -26.31 45.24
N ARG A 212 15.45 -26.25 44.15
CA ARG A 212 15.38 -27.30 43.12
C ARG A 212 16.71 -27.47 42.39
N ARG A 213 17.46 -26.38 42.14
CA ARG A 213 18.81 -26.47 41.58
C ARG A 213 19.78 -27.14 42.55
N LEU A 214 19.66 -26.87 43.85
CA LEU A 214 20.45 -27.53 44.88
C LEU A 214 20.09 -29.03 44.99
N GLU A 215 18.80 -29.36 44.96
CA GLU A 215 18.32 -30.75 44.94
C GLU A 215 18.79 -31.49 43.69
N ILE A 216 18.73 -30.87 42.50
CA ILE A 216 19.26 -31.46 41.27
C ILE A 216 20.77 -31.67 41.39
N LYS A 217 21.50 -30.74 42.00
CA LYS A 217 22.95 -30.88 42.23
C LYS A 217 23.25 -32.04 43.18
N ASN A 218 22.53 -32.14 44.30
CA ASN A 218 22.66 -33.24 45.26
C ASN A 218 22.28 -34.58 44.61
N LEU A 219 21.19 -34.65 43.85
CA LEU A 219 20.78 -35.85 43.13
C LEU A 219 21.80 -36.25 42.05
N ARG A 220 22.43 -35.28 41.37
CA ARG A 220 23.53 -35.56 40.43
C ARG A 220 24.76 -36.08 41.16
N GLU A 221 25.11 -35.51 42.30
CA GLU A 221 26.20 -35.99 43.15
C GLU A 221 25.91 -37.40 43.69
N ASP A 222 24.66 -37.68 44.11
CA ASP A 222 24.20 -39.01 44.53
C ASP A 222 24.24 -40.01 43.38
N VAL A 223 23.80 -39.63 42.18
CA VAL A 223 23.91 -40.46 40.98
C VAL A 223 25.37 -40.75 40.67
N VAL A 224 26.27 -39.76 40.76
CA VAL A 224 27.71 -39.98 40.57
C VAL A 224 28.32 -40.87 41.66
N LEU A 225 27.90 -40.72 42.92
CA LEU A 225 28.32 -41.60 44.01
C LEU A 225 27.81 -43.01 43.82
N LYS A 226 26.56 -43.18 43.38
CA LYS A 226 25.97 -44.48 43.04
C LYS A 226 26.61 -45.09 41.80
N GLN A 227 26.96 -44.30 40.79
CA GLN A 227 27.74 -44.75 39.64
C GLN A 227 29.13 -45.23 40.07
N LYS A 228 29.81 -44.49 40.96
CA LYS A 228 31.11 -44.90 41.54
C LYS A 228 30.98 -46.11 42.45
N GLN A 229 29.83 -46.33 43.07
CA GLN A 229 29.54 -47.52 43.87
C GLN A 229 29.26 -48.72 42.94
N LEU A 230 28.48 -48.54 41.88
CA LEU A 230 28.24 -49.52 40.83
C LEU A 230 29.52 -49.94 40.12
N VAL A 231 30.43 -49.01 39.83
CA VAL A 231 31.74 -49.33 39.25
C VAL A 231 32.62 -50.11 40.23
N ARG A 232 32.50 -49.85 41.54
CA ARG A 232 33.18 -50.65 42.57
C ARG A 232 32.58 -52.04 42.69
N GLU A 233 31.26 -52.15 42.73
CA GLU A 233 30.54 -53.42 42.74
C GLU A 233 30.77 -54.22 41.44
N GLN A 234 30.91 -53.55 40.29
CA GLN A 234 31.31 -54.16 39.02
C GLN A 234 32.74 -54.66 39.04
N LYS A 235 33.69 -53.90 39.63
CA LYS A 235 35.06 -54.37 39.82
C LYS A 235 35.15 -55.53 40.81
N GLU A 236 34.41 -55.47 41.92
CA GLU A 236 34.30 -56.59 42.87
C GLU A 236 33.64 -57.82 42.21
N LEU A 237 32.66 -57.61 41.32
CA LEU A 237 32.05 -58.67 40.53
C LEU A 237 33.02 -59.23 39.49
N GLU A 238 33.83 -58.39 38.84
CA GLU A 238 34.90 -58.81 37.92
C GLU A 238 35.97 -59.61 38.67
N GLU A 239 36.42 -59.15 39.85
CA GLU A 239 37.35 -59.87 40.72
C GLU A 239 36.76 -61.20 41.21
N LEU A 240 35.47 -61.24 41.56
CA LEU A 240 34.75 -62.48 41.92
C LEU A 240 34.55 -63.40 40.72
N MET A 241 34.36 -62.85 39.51
CA MET A 241 34.29 -63.61 38.26
C MET A 241 35.65 -64.17 37.88
N GLU A 242 36.75 -63.43 38.09
CA GLU A 242 38.11 -63.92 37.93
C GLU A 242 38.44 -65.01 38.96
N TYR A 243 38.00 -64.86 40.21
CA TYR A 243 38.04 -65.93 41.23
C TYR A 243 37.21 -67.15 40.81
N GLN A 244 36.03 -66.93 40.20
CA GLN A 244 35.18 -68.01 39.70
C GLN A 244 35.77 -68.70 38.46
N VAL A 245 36.52 -67.99 37.63
CA VAL A 245 37.28 -68.56 36.50
C VAL A 245 38.46 -69.37 37.03
N GLY A 246 39.20 -68.87 38.03
CA GLY A 246 40.24 -69.66 38.72
C GLY A 246 39.71 -70.93 39.38
N LEU A 247 38.56 -70.85 40.07
CA LEU A 247 37.86 -72.02 40.64
C LEU A 247 37.29 -72.97 39.57
N LYS A 248 36.93 -72.47 38.38
CA LYS A 248 36.50 -73.30 37.25
C LYS A 248 37.69 -74.00 36.59
N ASP A 249 38.84 -73.35 36.51
CA ASP A 249 40.08 -73.95 35.99
C ASP A 249 40.61 -75.05 36.92
N ASP A 250 40.44 -74.91 38.24
CA ASP A 250 40.75 -75.97 39.24
C ASP A 250 39.75 -77.15 39.22
N VAL A 251 38.48 -76.92 38.84
CA VAL A 251 37.46 -77.97 38.72
C VAL A 251 37.54 -78.75 37.39
N VAL A 252 38.00 -78.10 36.31
CA VAL A 252 38.22 -78.74 34.99
C VAL A 252 39.31 -79.82 35.05
N HIS A 253 40.17 -79.84 36.08
CA HIS A 253 41.19 -80.87 36.24
C HIS A 253 40.72 -82.19 36.89
N HIS A 254 39.49 -82.28 37.42
CA HIS A 254 39.10 -83.47 38.21
C HIS A 254 37.89 -84.30 37.80
N GLN A 255 37.03 -83.93 36.84
CA GLN A 255 35.89 -84.81 36.51
C GLN A 255 35.59 -84.88 35.01
N SER A 256 36.36 -85.74 34.34
CA SER A 256 35.87 -86.48 33.18
C SER A 256 34.68 -87.36 33.60
N VAL A 257 33.56 -87.29 32.86
CA VAL A 257 32.63 -88.41 32.51
C VAL A 257 31.31 -87.82 31.95
N PRO A 258 30.75 -88.35 30.84
CA PRO A 258 30.33 -87.56 29.67
C PRO A 258 28.87 -87.81 29.17
N VAL A 259 28.49 -87.15 28.06
CA VAL A 259 27.53 -87.57 26.99
C VAL A 259 26.20 -86.77 26.78
N GLN A 260 25.72 -85.92 27.70
CA GLN A 260 24.45 -85.16 27.45
C GLN A 260 24.59 -83.72 26.91
N ILE A 261 25.81 -83.16 26.87
CA ILE A 261 26.02 -81.71 26.63
C ILE A 261 26.24 -81.33 25.15
N THR A 262 26.47 -82.29 24.25
CA THR A 262 26.82 -81.98 22.85
C THR A 262 25.69 -81.35 22.04
N LYS A 263 24.41 -81.52 22.40
CA LYS A 263 23.27 -80.94 21.65
C LYS A 263 22.85 -79.54 22.11
N GLU A 264 23.19 -79.13 23.33
CA GLU A 264 22.85 -77.79 23.83
C GLU A 264 23.90 -76.73 23.45
N ILE A 265 25.16 -77.15 23.30
CA ILE A 265 26.27 -76.28 22.87
C ILE A 265 26.04 -75.73 21.44
N GLU A 266 25.51 -76.54 20.51
CA GLU A 266 25.25 -76.08 19.13
C GLU A 266 24.10 -75.07 19.02
N LYS A 267 23.12 -75.09 19.95
CA LYS A 267 22.04 -74.10 19.98
C LYS A 267 22.50 -72.77 20.57
N MET A 268 23.41 -72.80 21.55
CA MET A 268 23.93 -71.59 22.19
C MET A 268 24.96 -70.86 21.32
N THR A 269 25.78 -71.59 20.54
CA THR A 269 26.75 -70.99 19.61
C THR A 269 26.07 -70.29 18.42
N ARG A 270 24.95 -70.83 17.89
CA ARG A 270 24.17 -70.17 16.82
C ARG A 270 23.51 -68.87 17.30
N LYS A 271 22.93 -68.86 18.50
CA LYS A 271 22.35 -67.65 19.10
C LYS A 271 23.39 -66.56 19.36
N LYS A 272 24.59 -66.94 19.83
CA LYS A 272 25.70 -66.00 20.05
C LYS A 272 26.11 -65.30 18.74
N VAL A 273 26.32 -66.08 17.67
CA VAL A 273 26.72 -65.54 16.36
C VAL A 273 25.64 -64.64 15.75
N GLU A 274 24.36 -64.95 15.95
CA GLU A 274 23.26 -64.08 15.51
C GLU A 274 23.17 -62.77 16.30
N THR A 275 23.40 -62.79 17.61
CA THR A 275 23.43 -61.56 18.43
C THR A 275 24.66 -60.70 18.13
N GLU A 276 25.80 -61.32 17.84
CA GLU A 276 27.05 -60.63 17.52
C GLU A 276 26.97 -59.96 16.14
N LYS A 277 26.31 -60.59 15.17
CA LYS A 277 25.95 -59.95 13.89
C LYS A 277 25.00 -58.76 14.07
N LYS A 278 24.01 -58.87 14.94
CA LYS A 278 23.08 -57.76 15.25
C LYS A 278 23.80 -56.59 15.92
N ASN A 279 24.74 -56.85 16.82
CA ASN A 279 25.55 -55.80 17.43
C ASN A 279 26.44 -55.09 16.40
N ILE A 280 27.05 -55.82 15.47
CA ILE A 280 27.85 -55.20 14.40
C ILE A 280 26.99 -54.30 13.51
N VAL A 281 25.75 -54.72 13.19
CA VAL A 281 24.79 -53.89 12.44
C VAL A 281 24.39 -52.64 13.22
N LEU A 282 24.10 -52.77 14.51
CA LEU A 282 23.78 -51.62 15.38
C LEU A 282 24.98 -50.68 15.55
N GLU A 283 26.20 -51.19 15.62
CA GLU A 283 27.41 -50.36 15.66
C GLU A 283 27.66 -49.64 14.33
N SER A 284 27.35 -50.26 13.18
CA SER A 284 27.38 -49.56 11.90
C SER A 284 26.30 -48.48 11.80
N GLU A 285 25.07 -48.76 12.27
CA GLU A 285 23.98 -47.77 12.30
C GLU A 285 24.31 -46.60 13.24
N LEU A 286 24.93 -46.86 14.40
CA LEU A 286 25.37 -45.80 15.32
C LEU A 286 26.52 -44.96 14.75
N LYS A 287 27.44 -45.56 13.99
CA LYS A 287 28.48 -44.81 13.28
C LYS A 287 27.88 -43.97 12.16
N GLU A 288 26.95 -44.50 11.38
CA GLU A 288 26.24 -43.76 10.34
C GLU A 288 25.43 -42.60 10.93
N LEU A 289 24.75 -42.81 12.05
CA LEU A 289 24.03 -41.76 12.77
C LEU A 289 24.99 -40.70 13.33
N SER A 290 26.14 -41.09 13.90
CA SER A 290 27.17 -40.18 14.38
C SER A 290 27.77 -39.34 13.25
N ASP A 291 28.05 -39.95 12.09
CA ASP A 291 28.55 -39.25 10.91
C ASP A 291 27.48 -38.34 10.29
N SER A 292 26.21 -38.74 10.35
CA SER A 292 25.09 -37.87 9.94
C SER A 292 24.92 -36.65 10.86
N LEU A 293 25.12 -36.84 12.17
CA LEU A 293 25.11 -35.78 13.17
C LEU A 293 26.24 -34.78 12.94
N LYS A 294 27.47 -35.25 12.71
CA LYS A 294 28.60 -34.37 12.38
C LYS A 294 28.39 -33.60 11.08
N LYS A 295 27.80 -34.24 10.05
CA LYS A 295 27.43 -33.55 8.81
C LYS A 295 26.36 -32.48 9.04
N LEU A 296 25.40 -32.74 9.90
CA LEU A 296 24.37 -31.76 10.30
C LEU A 296 24.98 -30.61 11.10
N GLU A 297 25.87 -30.89 12.05
CA GLU A 297 26.55 -29.89 12.87
C GLU A 297 27.42 -28.97 12.02
N ASN A 298 28.17 -29.54 11.06
CA ASN A 298 28.93 -28.75 10.09
C ASN A 298 28.03 -27.88 9.21
N LYS A 299 26.88 -28.41 8.75
CA LYS A 299 25.90 -27.62 7.99
C LYS A 299 25.30 -26.48 8.82
N VAL A 300 25.05 -26.70 10.11
CA VAL A 300 24.56 -25.65 11.00
C VAL A 300 25.59 -24.56 11.18
N ASN A 301 26.88 -24.92 11.31
CA ASN A 301 27.97 -23.95 11.41
C ASN A 301 28.15 -23.14 10.12
N THR A 302 28.12 -23.78 8.94
CA THR A 302 28.19 -23.05 7.65
C THR A 302 26.99 -22.12 7.46
N LEU A 303 25.78 -22.56 7.83
CA LEU A 303 24.59 -21.71 7.78
C LEU A 303 24.67 -20.53 8.78
N ALA A 304 25.33 -20.71 9.92
CA ALA A 304 25.55 -19.64 10.88
C ALA A 304 26.54 -18.59 10.36
N GLU A 305 27.63 -19.03 9.70
CA GLU A 305 28.59 -18.14 9.04
C GLU A 305 27.93 -17.38 7.88
N GLU A 306 27.18 -18.07 7.01
CA GLU A 306 26.41 -17.44 5.93
C GLU A 306 25.40 -16.41 6.47
N ARG A 307 24.74 -16.70 7.59
CA ARG A 307 23.84 -15.75 8.25
C ARG A 307 24.60 -14.50 8.72
N ASP A 308 25.77 -14.68 9.31
CA ASP A 308 26.57 -13.55 9.82
C ASP A 308 27.10 -12.68 8.68
N ASP A 309 27.48 -13.28 7.54
CA ASP A 309 27.90 -12.53 6.37
C ASP A 309 26.73 -11.79 5.70
N ILE A 310 25.55 -12.42 5.60
CA ILE A 310 24.32 -11.74 5.15
C ILE A 310 23.95 -10.58 6.09
N MET A 311 24.11 -10.73 7.41
CA MET A 311 23.87 -9.64 8.35
C MET A 311 24.82 -8.47 8.12
N LYS A 312 26.12 -8.72 7.91
CA LYS A 312 27.09 -7.67 7.55
C LYS A 312 26.74 -6.99 6.23
N GLU A 313 26.30 -7.74 5.22
CA GLU A 313 25.84 -7.16 3.95
C GLU A 313 24.60 -6.28 4.12
N VAL A 314 23.65 -6.70 4.96
CA VAL A 314 22.44 -5.92 5.27
C VAL A 314 22.80 -4.64 6.02
N GLU A 315 23.73 -4.68 6.97
CA GLU A 315 24.24 -3.50 7.67
C GLU A 315 24.99 -2.57 6.70
N GLY A 316 25.83 -3.12 5.82
CA GLY A 316 26.47 -2.37 4.73
C GLY A 316 25.47 -1.67 3.80
N LYS A 317 24.40 -2.36 3.41
CA LYS A 317 23.33 -1.76 2.58
C LYS A 317 22.53 -0.70 3.33
N ARG A 318 22.30 -0.86 4.64
CA ARG A 318 21.64 0.15 5.48
C ARG A 318 22.45 1.44 5.59
N THR A 319 23.75 1.33 5.85
CA THR A 319 24.63 2.50 5.91
C THR A 319 24.71 3.23 4.56
N LEU A 320 24.77 2.49 3.45
CA LEU A 320 24.73 3.07 2.10
C LEU A 320 23.40 3.79 1.84
N LEU A 321 22.27 3.22 2.26
CA LEU A 321 20.95 3.83 2.12
C LEU A 321 20.87 5.13 2.92
N GLU A 322 21.34 5.15 4.17
CA GLU A 322 21.39 6.39 4.96
C GLU A 322 22.25 7.48 4.31
N VAL A 323 23.38 7.11 3.69
CA VAL A 323 24.22 8.07 2.94
C VAL A 323 23.45 8.61 1.73
N LYS A 324 22.77 7.74 0.98
CA LYS A 324 21.97 8.15 -0.20
C LYS A 324 20.77 9.01 0.19
N GLU A 325 20.14 8.76 1.32
CA GLU A 325 19.06 9.61 1.85
C GLU A 325 19.59 11.00 2.27
N ARG A 326 20.78 11.06 2.88
CA ARG A 326 21.43 12.35 3.20
C ARG A 326 21.80 13.12 1.93
N GLU A 327 22.37 12.45 0.92
CA GLU A 327 22.67 13.05 -0.39
C GLU A 327 21.38 13.56 -1.07
N TYR A 328 20.31 12.76 -1.07
CA TYR A 328 19.02 13.17 -1.63
C TYR A 328 18.44 14.38 -0.88
N GLY A 329 18.55 14.41 0.45
CA GLY A 329 18.15 15.56 1.25
C GLY A 329 18.97 16.83 0.97
N GLN A 330 20.26 16.70 0.62
CA GLN A 330 21.10 17.82 0.18
C GLN A 330 20.70 18.31 -1.21
N LEU A 331 20.47 17.39 -2.16
CA LEU A 331 20.02 17.72 -3.51
C LEU A 331 18.65 18.40 -3.53
N LEU A 332 17.73 18.00 -2.65
CA LEU A 332 16.44 18.68 -2.50
C LEU A 332 16.59 20.13 -2.03
N LYS A 333 17.46 20.38 -1.04
CA LYS A 333 17.74 21.74 -0.57
C LYS A 333 18.38 22.61 -1.65
N LEU A 334 19.31 22.05 -2.43
CA LEU A 334 19.89 22.74 -3.57
C LEU A 334 18.82 23.07 -4.61
N LEU A 335 17.92 22.14 -4.91
CA LEU A 335 16.82 22.35 -5.85
C LEU A 335 15.80 23.40 -5.36
N GLU A 336 15.57 23.49 -4.05
CA GLU A 336 14.76 24.57 -3.45
C GLU A 336 15.46 25.92 -3.59
N LEU A 337 16.77 25.98 -3.30
CA LEU A 337 17.57 27.20 -3.44
C LEU A 337 17.63 27.68 -4.91
N THR A 338 17.80 26.77 -5.87
CA THR A 338 17.74 27.12 -7.30
C THR A 338 16.37 27.72 -7.63
N LYS A 339 15.25 27.08 -7.25
CA LYS A 339 13.92 27.65 -7.50
C LYS A 339 13.72 29.06 -6.92
N GLU A 340 14.27 29.33 -5.74
CA GLU A 340 14.25 30.68 -5.15
C GLU A 340 15.10 31.69 -5.95
N ASN A 341 16.26 31.26 -6.44
CA ASN A 341 17.12 32.05 -7.33
C ASN A 341 16.43 32.33 -8.69
N GLU A 342 15.82 31.32 -9.32
CA GLU A 342 15.06 31.49 -10.57
C GLU A 342 13.88 32.46 -10.38
N ALA A 343 13.15 32.33 -9.27
CA ALA A 343 12.07 33.25 -8.91
C ALA A 343 12.58 34.69 -8.73
N SER A 344 13.75 34.86 -8.11
CA SER A 344 14.40 36.16 -7.94
C SER A 344 14.81 36.77 -9.29
N SER A 345 15.41 36.00 -10.18
CA SER A 345 15.79 36.47 -11.53
C SER A 345 14.59 36.71 -12.45
N LEU A 346 13.47 35.99 -12.26
CA LEU A 346 12.21 36.31 -12.91
C LEU A 346 11.64 37.66 -12.42
N ALA A 347 11.72 37.94 -11.11
CA ALA A 347 11.32 39.23 -10.56
C ALA A 347 12.20 40.37 -11.06
N GLU A 348 13.53 40.18 -11.10
CA GLU A 348 14.47 41.16 -11.66
C GLU A 348 14.22 41.42 -13.15
N ARG A 349 13.99 40.37 -13.96
CA ARG A 349 13.57 40.54 -15.35
C ARG A 349 12.28 41.36 -15.46
N GLY A 350 11.28 41.08 -14.61
CA GLY A 350 10.03 41.85 -14.58
C GLY A 350 10.26 43.33 -14.30
N MET A 351 11.17 43.67 -13.37
CA MET A 351 11.57 45.05 -13.10
C MET A 351 12.29 45.68 -14.30
N LEU A 352 13.21 44.96 -14.93
CA LEU A 352 13.93 45.42 -16.13
C LEU A 352 12.98 45.65 -17.31
N ASP A 353 11.98 44.80 -17.51
CA ASP A 353 10.95 44.97 -18.55
C ASP A 353 10.10 46.22 -18.30
N ILE A 354 9.73 46.50 -17.05
CA ILE A 354 9.03 47.75 -16.67
C ILE A 354 9.93 48.95 -16.95
N ASN A 355 11.21 48.90 -16.55
CA ASN A 355 12.17 49.97 -16.80
C ASN A 355 12.42 50.19 -18.29
N LEU A 356 12.47 49.13 -19.10
CA LEU A 356 12.59 49.21 -20.55
C LEU A 356 11.35 49.85 -21.17
N ARG A 357 10.14 49.46 -20.74
CA ARG A 357 8.89 50.09 -21.18
C ARG A 357 8.87 51.59 -20.84
N ASN A 358 9.29 51.96 -19.63
CA ASN A 358 9.42 53.37 -19.24
C ASN A 358 10.43 54.12 -20.14
N CYS A 359 11.61 53.54 -20.40
CA CYS A 359 12.59 54.13 -21.32
C CYS A 359 12.06 54.28 -22.76
N LEU A 360 11.25 53.33 -23.23
CA LEU A 360 10.62 53.39 -24.56
C LEU A 360 9.55 54.51 -24.61
N ILE A 361 8.74 54.64 -23.56
CA ILE A 361 7.79 55.75 -23.42
C ILE A 361 8.54 57.09 -23.39
N ASP A 362 9.63 57.19 -22.62
CA ASP A 362 10.45 58.41 -22.58
C ASP A 362 11.06 58.72 -23.94
N LYS A 363 11.58 57.72 -24.66
CA LYS A 363 12.08 57.88 -26.03
C LYS A 363 10.98 58.39 -26.97
N GLN A 364 9.76 57.86 -26.86
CA GLN A 364 8.60 58.32 -27.63
C GLN A 364 8.29 59.79 -27.31
N ASN A 365 8.26 60.14 -26.02
CA ASN A 365 8.03 61.51 -25.55
C ASN A 365 9.09 62.48 -26.09
N TYR A 366 10.38 62.13 -25.99
CA TYR A 366 11.47 62.94 -26.55
C TYR A 366 11.39 63.06 -28.07
N HIS A 367 11.00 62.00 -28.78
CA HIS A 367 10.80 62.04 -30.22
C HIS A 367 9.65 62.99 -30.61
N ASP A 368 8.54 62.94 -29.87
CA ASP A 368 7.40 63.82 -30.08
C ASP A 368 7.72 65.29 -29.76
N GLU A 369 8.47 65.54 -28.69
CA GLU A 369 9.01 66.85 -28.34
C GLU A 369 9.95 67.40 -29.43
N LEU A 370 10.89 66.58 -29.90
CA LEU A 370 11.79 66.95 -30.99
C LEU A 370 11.02 67.24 -32.27
N SER A 371 10.00 66.43 -32.59
CA SER A 371 9.12 66.64 -33.73
C SER A 371 8.27 67.90 -33.61
N ARG A 372 7.86 68.29 -32.39
CA ARG A 372 7.19 69.58 -32.12
C ARG A 372 8.18 70.73 -32.30
N LYS A 373 9.38 70.65 -31.74
CA LYS A 373 10.44 71.67 -31.85
C LYS A 373 10.90 71.87 -33.29
N GLN A 374 10.99 70.80 -34.08
CA GLN A 374 11.29 70.88 -35.50
C GLN A 374 10.21 71.65 -36.26
N ARG A 375 8.93 71.37 -35.99
CA ARG A 375 7.80 72.12 -36.58
C ARG A 375 7.76 73.58 -36.16
N GLU A 376 8.08 73.90 -34.90
CA GLU A 376 8.24 75.27 -34.41
C GLU A 376 9.36 75.99 -35.18
N LYS A 377 10.56 75.39 -35.26
CA LYS A 377 11.69 75.91 -36.03
C LYS A 377 11.34 76.17 -37.51
N GLU A 378 10.61 75.26 -38.15
CA GLU A 378 10.17 75.44 -39.55
C GLU A 378 9.14 76.55 -39.72
N ARG A 379 8.27 76.80 -38.73
CA ARG A 379 7.38 77.97 -38.73
C ARG A 379 8.20 79.25 -38.57
N ASP A 380 9.13 79.28 -37.63
CA ASP A 380 9.99 80.45 -37.37
C ASP A 380 10.88 80.75 -38.58
N PHE A 381 11.44 79.75 -39.24
CA PHE A 381 12.23 79.93 -40.46
C PHE A 381 11.39 80.46 -41.63
N ARG A 382 10.13 80.01 -41.77
CA ARG A 382 9.19 80.57 -42.74
C ARG A 382 8.84 82.03 -42.41
N ASN A 383 8.67 82.36 -41.13
CA ASN A 383 8.43 83.73 -40.68
C ASN A 383 9.65 84.62 -40.94
N LEU A 384 10.86 84.14 -40.63
CA LEU A 384 12.12 84.83 -40.90
C LEU A 384 12.26 85.14 -42.40
N LYS A 385 12.03 84.15 -43.28
CA LYS A 385 12.05 84.37 -44.73
C LYS A 385 11.02 85.40 -45.20
N LYS A 386 9.81 85.41 -44.62
CA LYS A 386 8.81 86.45 -44.92
C LYS A 386 9.30 87.84 -44.49
N THR A 387 9.90 87.95 -43.30
CA THR A 387 10.46 89.22 -42.81
C THR A 387 11.69 89.68 -43.60
N GLU A 388 12.57 88.77 -44.03
CA GLU A 388 13.71 89.06 -44.90
C GLU A 388 13.23 89.55 -46.27
N LEU A 389 12.19 88.94 -46.83
CA LEU A 389 11.61 89.37 -48.10
C LEU A 389 10.96 90.76 -47.98
N LEU A 390 10.22 91.02 -46.89
CA LEU A 390 9.68 92.35 -46.58
C LEU A 390 10.80 93.39 -46.43
N LEU A 391 11.88 93.05 -45.73
CA LEU A 391 13.06 93.90 -45.58
C LEU A 391 13.68 94.20 -46.96
N LYS A 392 13.83 93.19 -47.82
CA LYS A 392 14.36 93.37 -49.17
C LYS A 392 13.48 94.29 -50.02
N VAL A 393 12.16 94.11 -50.00
CA VAL A 393 11.22 95.01 -50.69
C VAL A 393 11.32 96.44 -50.15
N SER A 394 11.48 96.61 -48.84
CA SER A 394 11.66 97.94 -48.24
C SER A 394 13.00 98.60 -48.61
N LEU A 395 14.08 97.81 -48.72
CA LEU A 395 15.39 98.29 -49.20
C LEU A 395 15.33 98.66 -50.69
N ASP A 396 14.70 97.84 -51.52
CA ASP A 396 14.50 98.14 -52.94
C ASP A 396 13.67 99.42 -53.12
N ALA A 397 12.60 99.62 -52.33
CA ALA A 397 11.83 100.86 -52.31
C ALA A 397 12.67 102.08 -51.88
N LEU A 398 13.56 101.92 -50.90
CA LEU A 398 14.51 102.97 -50.49
C LEU A 398 15.48 103.31 -51.63
N THR A 399 16.04 102.32 -52.34
CA THR A 399 16.93 102.56 -53.47
C THR A 399 16.22 103.28 -54.63
N GLN A 400 14.96 102.94 -54.90
CA GLN A 400 14.14 103.66 -55.89
C GLN A 400 13.90 105.12 -55.47
N ALA A 401 13.60 105.38 -54.20
CA ALA A 401 13.46 106.74 -53.67
C ALA A 401 14.78 107.53 -53.77
N GLN A 402 15.93 106.90 -53.49
CA GLN A 402 17.25 107.51 -53.65
C GLN A 402 17.57 107.83 -55.12
N ALA A 403 17.26 106.92 -56.06
CA ALA A 403 17.47 107.14 -57.48
C ALA A 403 16.57 108.27 -58.04
N MET A 404 15.32 108.37 -57.56
CA MET A 404 14.43 109.46 -57.91
C MET A 404 14.98 110.81 -57.42
N ASN A 405 15.55 110.85 -56.22
CA ASN A 405 16.17 112.05 -55.67
C ASN A 405 17.42 112.48 -56.44
N GLN A 406 18.26 111.52 -56.87
CA GLN A 406 19.41 111.79 -57.75
C GLN A 406 18.98 112.33 -59.12
N ARG A 407 17.89 111.82 -59.69
CA ARG A 407 17.34 112.34 -60.95
C ARG A 407 16.85 113.78 -60.82
N LEU A 408 16.14 114.11 -59.73
CA LEU A 408 15.69 115.48 -59.46
C LEU A 408 16.88 116.45 -59.28
N LEU A 409 17.97 116.01 -58.66
CA LEU A 409 19.21 116.80 -58.56
C LEU A 409 19.83 117.08 -59.94
N LEU A 410 19.87 116.10 -60.85
CA LEU A 410 20.39 116.28 -62.20
C LEU A 410 19.48 117.14 -63.10
N GLU A 411 18.16 117.11 -62.88
CA GLU A 411 17.20 118.00 -63.55
C GLU A 411 17.32 119.46 -63.07
N MET A 412 17.80 119.70 -61.84
CA MET A 412 18.16 121.04 -61.34
C MET A 412 19.46 121.59 -61.95
N GLU A 413 20.40 120.74 -62.36
CA GLU A 413 21.70 121.13 -62.92
C GLU A 413 21.64 121.49 -64.43
N ALA A 414 20.53 121.21 -65.13
CA ALA A 414 20.40 121.33 -66.60
C ALA A 414 19.77 122.65 -67.12
N ILE A 415 19.80 123.75 -66.37
CA ILE A 415 19.35 125.08 -66.84
C ILE A 415 20.56 125.96 -67.25
N PRO A 416 20.67 126.43 -68.51
CA PRO A 416 21.85 127.16 -69.01
C PRO A 416 21.89 128.63 -68.56
N LYS A 417 23.08 129.14 -68.21
CA LYS A 417 23.35 130.55 -67.86
C LYS A 417 24.46 131.15 -68.73
N GLU A 418 24.10 131.65 -69.91
CA GLU A 418 24.84 132.69 -70.63
C GLU A 418 24.08 134.01 -70.51
N TYR A 419 24.45 134.83 -69.52
CA TYR A 419 24.11 136.26 -69.39
C TYR A 419 25.11 136.89 -68.40
N LEU A 420 25.69 138.04 -68.79
CA LEU A 420 26.34 139.09 -67.96
C LEU A 420 27.89 139.15 -67.91
N THR A 421 28.46 139.81 -68.92
CA THR A 421 29.46 140.88 -68.69
C THR A 421 28.75 142.24 -68.81
N LEU A 422 29.21 143.27 -68.07
CA LEU A 422 28.73 144.67 -67.97
C LEU A 422 27.74 145.02 -66.84
N PRO A 423 28.26 145.22 -65.61
CA PRO A 423 28.06 146.54 -65.00
C PRO A 423 29.29 147.10 -64.25
N GLU A 424 30.43 147.27 -64.92
CA GLU A 424 31.56 148.10 -64.43
C GLU A 424 31.60 149.52 -65.06
N ARG A 425 30.57 149.91 -65.83
CA ARG A 425 30.33 151.32 -66.21
C ARG A 425 29.82 152.19 -65.05
N ARG A 426 29.86 151.69 -63.81
CA ARG A 426 29.47 152.47 -62.61
C ARG A 426 30.65 153.19 -61.92
N LYS A 427 31.87 153.17 -62.48
CA LYS A 427 32.96 153.96 -61.91
C LYS A 427 33.01 155.43 -62.37
N GLU A 428 33.09 155.79 -63.66
CA GLU A 428 33.62 157.14 -63.94
C GLU A 428 32.92 157.90 -65.08
N LEU A 429 31.58 157.96 -65.00
CA LEU A 429 30.86 159.19 -65.31
C LEU A 429 31.08 160.18 -64.14
N HIS A 430 32.31 160.71 -64.06
CA HIS A 430 32.65 161.84 -63.20
C HIS A 430 33.51 162.90 -63.87
N LYS A 431 33.67 162.86 -65.20
CA LYS A 431 34.31 163.94 -65.98
C LYS A 431 33.62 164.03 -67.34
N GLU A 432 32.34 164.42 -67.38
CA GLU A 432 31.98 165.80 -67.77
C GLU A 432 32.48 166.12 -69.18
N VAL A 433 31.70 165.89 -70.23
CA VAL A 433 30.65 166.78 -70.75
C VAL A 433 31.12 168.08 -71.41
N ASP A 434 32.25 168.71 -71.11
CA ASP A 434 32.31 170.13 -71.48
C ASP A 434 32.73 170.52 -72.90
N LEU A 435 33.56 169.77 -73.63
CA LEU A 435 34.28 170.48 -74.70
C LEU A 435 33.83 170.31 -76.15
N ALA A 436 33.06 169.31 -76.58
CA ALA A 436 33.01 169.13 -78.03
C ALA A 436 31.74 168.55 -78.62
N ARG A 437 30.61 169.06 -78.14
CA ARG A 437 29.34 169.02 -78.85
C ARG A 437 29.22 170.07 -79.98
N ARG A 438 30.29 170.75 -80.43
CA ARG A 438 30.15 171.93 -81.31
C ARG A 438 30.53 171.82 -82.78
N ASN A 439 31.40 170.92 -83.24
CA ASN A 439 31.88 171.00 -84.63
C ASN A 439 31.61 169.71 -85.40
N LEU A 440 30.33 169.33 -85.63
CA LEU A 440 29.52 169.83 -86.75
C LEU A 440 30.01 169.19 -88.06
N ALA A 441 29.39 168.14 -88.58
CA ALA A 441 28.16 168.21 -89.38
C ALA A 441 28.18 169.16 -90.61
N GLN A 442 29.31 169.74 -91.01
CA GLN A 442 29.51 170.37 -92.33
C GLN A 442 30.97 170.12 -92.73
N GLN A 443 31.30 169.35 -93.77
CA GLN A 443 30.89 169.56 -95.15
C GLN A 443 31.35 168.36 -96.02
N LYS A 444 30.51 167.93 -96.96
CA LYS A 444 30.89 167.08 -98.11
C LYS A 444 31.33 167.96 -99.32
N SER A 445 32.24 167.44 -100.19
CA SER A 445 32.59 167.72 -101.64
C SER A 445 33.45 168.96 -102.06
N LEU A 446 34.43 169.01 -103.03
CA LEU A 446 35.09 168.15 -104.11
C LEU A 446 36.44 168.80 -104.69
N SER A 447 37.08 168.26 -105.78
CA SER A 447 38.53 168.17 -106.31
C SER A 447 39.27 169.28 -107.19
N GLU A 448 40.61 169.09 -107.46
CA GLU A 448 41.50 169.29 -108.70
C GLU A 448 42.79 170.22 -108.77
N ALA A 449 43.92 169.68 -109.31
CA ALA A 449 45.10 170.26 -110.06
C ALA A 449 46.56 170.37 -109.46
N GLU A 450 47.55 170.18 -110.35
CA GLU A 450 48.97 169.83 -110.16
C GLU A 450 49.99 170.88 -110.72
N ALA A 451 51.28 170.64 -110.43
CA ALA A 451 52.44 170.69 -111.35
C ALA A 451 53.30 171.97 -111.58
N LYS A 452 54.63 171.73 -111.62
CA LYS A 452 55.75 172.49 -112.24
C LYS A 452 56.44 173.57 -111.36
N LEU A 453 57.75 173.85 -111.41
CA LEU A 453 58.85 173.68 -112.39
C LEU A 453 60.24 174.04 -111.75
N VAL A 454 61.37 173.97 -112.49
CA VAL A 454 62.43 172.95 -112.36
C VAL A 454 63.77 173.34 -113.07
N GLU A 455 63.82 174.21 -114.07
CA GLU A 455 64.86 174.11 -115.13
C GLU A 455 66.33 174.57 -114.91
N GLN A 456 66.80 175.00 -113.73
CA GLN A 456 68.18 175.53 -113.60
C GLN A 456 69.33 174.47 -113.48
N GLN A 457 69.04 173.17 -113.63
CA GLN A 457 69.97 172.08 -113.25
C GLN A 457 71.15 171.77 -114.21
N ILE A 458 71.29 172.37 -115.39
CA ILE A 458 72.10 171.77 -116.48
C ILE A 458 73.63 172.07 -116.44
N ALA A 459 74.10 173.17 -115.86
CA ALA A 459 75.54 173.51 -115.94
C ALA A 459 76.48 172.64 -115.04
N GLN A 460 75.93 171.93 -114.04
CA GLN A 460 76.69 171.03 -113.14
C GLN A 460 77.21 169.76 -113.83
N GLU A 461 76.76 169.46 -115.05
CA GLU A 461 76.91 168.16 -115.68
C GLU A 461 78.35 167.83 -116.12
N ASN A 462 79.14 168.80 -116.60
CA ASN A 462 80.48 168.52 -117.15
C ASN A 462 81.56 168.19 -116.09
N LYS A 463 81.35 168.54 -114.81
CA LYS A 463 82.27 168.14 -113.72
C LYS A 463 82.07 166.68 -113.28
N LEU A 464 80.84 166.17 -113.40
CA LEU A 464 80.47 164.82 -112.95
C LEU A 464 81.08 163.70 -113.81
N LEU A 465 81.47 163.98 -115.07
CA LEU A 465 81.98 162.95 -115.98
C LEU A 465 83.35 162.36 -115.57
N LYS A 466 84.27 163.16 -115.03
CA LYS A 466 85.60 162.64 -114.59
C LYS A 466 85.52 161.80 -113.30
N GLU A 467 84.53 162.05 -112.45
CA GLU A 467 84.28 161.24 -111.26
C GLU A 467 83.65 159.88 -111.59
N GLN A 468 83.03 159.75 -112.78
CA GLN A 468 82.38 158.52 -113.19
C GLN A 468 83.37 157.39 -113.56
N GLU A 469 84.56 157.71 -114.08
CA GLU A 469 85.53 156.68 -114.51
C GLU A 469 86.21 155.97 -113.33
N SER A 470 86.56 156.67 -112.26
CA SER A 470 87.19 156.07 -111.07
C SER A 470 86.26 155.13 -110.30
N LEU A 471 84.95 155.40 -110.31
CA LEU A 471 83.95 154.54 -109.68
C LEU A 471 83.76 153.21 -110.41
N ARG A 472 84.07 153.12 -111.72
CA ARG A 472 83.92 151.87 -112.48
C ARG A 472 84.92 150.78 -112.09
N GLU A 473 86.17 151.12 -111.79
CA GLU A 473 87.18 150.14 -111.36
C GLU A 473 86.86 149.53 -109.99
N LEU A 474 86.31 150.34 -109.07
CA LEU A 474 85.94 149.86 -107.73
C LEU A 474 84.80 148.83 -107.79
N VAL A 475 83.83 149.04 -108.69
CA VAL A 475 82.70 148.11 -108.91
C VAL A 475 83.18 146.75 -109.44
N PHE A 476 84.18 146.73 -110.33
CA PHE A 476 84.73 145.47 -110.86
C PHE A 476 85.36 144.59 -109.76
N ASN A 477 86.14 145.20 -108.87
CA ASN A 477 86.77 144.47 -107.76
C ASN A 477 85.75 143.91 -106.76
N LEU A 478 84.68 144.67 -106.46
CA LEU A 478 83.58 144.18 -105.61
C LEU A 478 82.84 143.00 -106.24
N GLY A 479 82.62 143.01 -107.56
CA GLY A 479 81.98 141.90 -108.28
C GLY A 479 82.70 140.56 -108.08
N ARG A 480 84.04 140.56 -108.18
CA ARG A 480 84.86 139.34 -108.03
C ARG A 480 84.79 138.75 -106.62
N MET A 481 84.80 139.58 -105.57
CA MET A 481 84.67 139.10 -104.18
C MET A 481 83.31 138.48 -103.89
N THR A 482 82.27 139.00 -104.52
CA THR A 482 80.90 138.50 -104.36
C THR A 482 80.76 137.09 -104.94
N GLN A 483 81.39 136.81 -106.09
CA GLN A 483 81.36 135.49 -106.71
C GLN A 483 82.02 134.40 -105.83
N ILE A 484 83.19 134.68 -105.27
CA ILE A 484 83.89 133.74 -104.37
C ILE A 484 83.02 133.39 -103.15
N LYS A 485 82.29 134.37 -102.59
CA LYS A 485 81.40 134.14 -101.45
C LYS A 485 80.15 133.32 -101.79
N ILE A 486 79.67 133.40 -103.04
CA ILE A 486 78.58 132.56 -103.52
C ILE A 486 79.05 131.10 -103.64
N ASP A 487 80.21 130.85 -104.23
CA ASP A 487 80.76 129.51 -104.41
C ASP A 487 81.03 128.80 -103.07
N GLU A 488 81.57 129.52 -102.06
CA GLU A 488 81.76 129.00 -100.70
C GLU A 488 80.43 128.60 -100.02
N LYS A 489 79.37 129.38 -100.22
CA LYS A 489 78.02 129.07 -99.69
C LYS A 489 77.46 127.82 -100.36
N GLU A 490 77.62 127.70 -101.67
CA GLU A 490 77.09 126.58 -102.44
C GLU A 490 77.77 125.25 -102.06
N GLN A 491 79.09 125.27 -101.84
CA GLN A 491 79.83 124.09 -101.40
C GLN A 491 79.40 123.64 -100.00
N LYS A 492 79.26 124.56 -99.04
CA LYS A 492 78.77 124.25 -97.69
C LYS A 492 77.34 123.70 -97.68
N ALA A 493 76.46 124.19 -98.55
CA ALA A 493 75.10 123.67 -98.69
C ALA A 493 75.09 122.23 -99.22
N LYS A 494 75.95 121.89 -100.19
CA LYS A 494 76.09 120.53 -100.72
C LYS A 494 76.60 119.55 -99.65
N ASP A 495 77.57 119.98 -98.84
CA ASP A 495 78.10 119.15 -97.74
C ASP A 495 77.05 118.95 -96.63
N PHE A 496 76.29 120.00 -96.28
CA PHE A 496 75.17 119.88 -95.34
C PHE A 496 74.10 118.88 -95.83
N GLN A 497 73.70 118.96 -97.11
CA GLN A 497 72.74 118.01 -97.67
C GLN A 497 73.26 116.56 -97.70
N LYS A 498 74.56 116.34 -97.94
CA LYS A 498 75.17 115.00 -97.85
C LYS A 498 75.16 114.48 -96.41
N ALA A 499 75.49 115.32 -95.43
CA ALA A 499 75.44 114.97 -94.02
C ALA A 499 74.00 114.68 -93.54
N GLN A 500 73.03 115.48 -93.98
CA GLN A 500 71.63 115.31 -93.65
C GLN A 500 71.04 114.02 -94.23
N ARG A 501 71.41 113.66 -95.47
CA ARG A 501 71.03 112.37 -96.07
C ARG A 501 71.58 111.18 -95.27
N ARG A 502 72.88 111.18 -94.94
CA ARG A 502 73.49 110.14 -94.10
C ARG A 502 72.84 110.02 -92.73
N TYR A 503 72.56 111.15 -92.07
CA TYR A 503 71.86 111.13 -90.78
C TYR A 503 70.47 110.50 -90.90
N SER A 504 69.72 110.84 -91.96
CA SER A 504 68.38 110.28 -92.18
C SER A 504 68.39 108.76 -92.44
N GLU A 505 69.43 108.24 -93.11
CA GLU A 505 69.63 106.81 -93.34
C GLU A 505 69.96 106.07 -92.04
N ILE A 506 70.92 106.59 -91.24
CA ILE A 506 71.27 106.03 -89.94
C ILE A 506 70.05 106.00 -89.00
N VAL A 507 69.24 107.07 -88.98
CA VAL A 507 68.01 107.10 -88.17
C VAL A 507 66.99 106.05 -88.62
N LYS A 508 66.88 105.78 -89.93
CA LYS A 508 66.02 104.69 -90.44
C LYS A 508 66.56 103.32 -90.02
N GLU A 509 67.87 103.10 -90.06
CA GLU A 509 68.50 101.85 -89.59
C GLU A 509 68.35 101.64 -88.07
N ILE A 510 68.50 102.70 -87.27
CA ILE A 510 68.25 102.61 -85.82
C ILE A 510 66.78 102.21 -85.57
N LYS A 511 65.83 102.82 -86.28
CA LYS A 511 64.41 102.48 -86.14
C LYS A 511 64.11 101.04 -86.57
N SER A 512 64.76 100.51 -87.61
CA SER A 512 64.59 99.11 -88.03
C SER A 512 65.20 98.14 -87.02
N LYS A 513 66.38 98.44 -86.48
CA LYS A 513 67.01 97.64 -85.41
C LYS A 513 66.23 97.68 -84.10
N ASP A 514 65.62 98.82 -83.75
CA ASP A 514 64.74 98.93 -82.58
C ASP A 514 63.45 98.11 -82.73
N LEU A 515 62.94 97.95 -83.95
CA LEU A 515 61.82 97.04 -84.24
C LEU A 515 62.25 95.58 -84.12
N GLU A 516 63.41 95.20 -84.66
CA GLU A 516 63.97 93.85 -84.49
C GLU A 516 64.20 93.52 -83.01
N ILE A 517 64.78 94.44 -82.23
CA ILE A 517 64.99 94.27 -80.78
C ILE A 517 63.66 94.10 -80.05
N ARG A 518 62.63 94.86 -80.41
CA ARG A 518 61.29 94.69 -79.82
C ARG A 518 60.68 93.33 -80.16
N LEU A 519 60.85 92.83 -81.38
CA LEU A 519 60.38 91.50 -81.77
C LEU A 519 61.14 90.40 -81.01
N TYR A 520 62.46 90.48 -80.90
CA TYR A 520 63.24 89.52 -80.11
C TYR A 520 62.92 89.57 -78.62
N LYS A 521 62.68 90.76 -78.04
CA LYS A 521 62.21 90.90 -76.66
C LYS A 521 60.84 90.24 -76.48
N LYS A 522 59.87 90.46 -77.38
CA LYS A 522 58.56 89.79 -77.33
C LYS A 522 58.71 88.26 -77.41
N ARG A 523 59.52 87.77 -78.34
CA ARG A 523 59.78 86.32 -78.49
C ARG A 523 60.47 85.71 -77.28
N LYS A 524 61.42 86.42 -76.65
CA LYS A 524 62.02 86.01 -75.37
C LYS A 524 60.98 85.91 -74.26
N HIS A 525 60.11 86.92 -74.10
CA HIS A 525 59.06 86.90 -73.09
C HIS A 525 58.07 85.75 -73.32
N GLU A 526 57.72 85.48 -74.58
CA GLU A 526 56.80 84.39 -74.91
C GLU A 526 57.42 83.01 -74.68
N ILE A 527 58.70 82.81 -75.01
CA ILE A 527 59.43 81.58 -74.68
C ILE A 527 59.54 81.42 -73.15
N HIS A 528 59.82 82.50 -72.40
CA HIS A 528 59.85 82.45 -70.93
C HIS A 528 58.48 82.17 -70.31
N ARG A 529 57.39 82.64 -70.94
CA ARG A 529 56.01 82.30 -70.54
C ARG A 529 55.74 80.82 -70.78
N ARG A 530 56.06 80.30 -71.97
CA ARG A 530 55.91 78.87 -72.31
C ARG A 530 56.73 77.97 -71.39
N LEU A 531 57.98 78.33 -71.09
CA LEU A 531 58.82 77.58 -70.15
C LEU A 531 58.25 77.56 -68.73
N ARG A 532 57.69 78.67 -68.25
CA ARG A 532 56.99 78.70 -66.94
C ARG A 532 55.72 77.88 -66.95
N GLU A 533 54.96 77.91 -68.05
CA GLU A 533 53.77 77.08 -68.22
C GLU A 533 54.14 75.59 -68.24
N PHE A 534 55.19 75.19 -68.97
CA PHE A 534 55.68 73.81 -68.97
C PHE A 534 56.24 73.38 -67.62
N ALA A 535 56.95 74.24 -66.89
CA ALA A 535 57.41 73.95 -65.53
C ALA A 535 56.22 73.74 -64.58
N SER A 536 55.21 74.61 -64.64
CA SER A 536 53.98 74.45 -63.86
C SER A 536 53.23 73.16 -64.20
N LEU A 537 53.15 72.81 -65.49
CA LEU A 537 52.55 71.55 -65.96
C LEU A 537 53.34 70.34 -65.45
N TYR A 538 54.66 70.37 -65.53
CA TYR A 538 55.50 69.30 -65.00
C TYR A 538 55.34 69.14 -63.48
N ASP A 539 55.26 70.24 -62.73
CA ASP A 539 55.01 70.20 -61.30
C ASP A 539 53.60 69.66 -60.99
N THR A 540 52.58 70.01 -61.78
CA THR A 540 51.24 69.40 -61.63
C THR A 540 51.26 67.90 -61.92
N ILE A 541 51.90 67.45 -63.00
CA ILE A 541 52.01 66.02 -63.34
C ILE A 541 52.83 65.27 -62.29
N ARG A 542 53.90 65.87 -61.77
CA ARG A 542 54.71 65.30 -60.69
C ARG A 542 53.91 65.19 -59.40
N ASN A 543 53.11 66.21 -59.06
CA ASN A 543 52.22 66.19 -57.90
C ASN A 543 51.10 65.17 -58.08
N GLU A 544 50.52 65.03 -59.27
CA GLU A 544 49.52 64.01 -59.60
C GLU A 544 50.11 62.60 -59.57
N ARG A 545 51.33 62.40 -60.09
CA ARG A 545 52.06 61.13 -59.97
C ARG A 545 52.33 60.81 -58.51
N ASN A 546 52.84 61.75 -57.72
CA ASN A 546 53.10 61.54 -56.29
C ASN A 546 51.79 61.27 -55.52
N LYS A 547 50.70 61.97 -55.86
CA LYS A 547 49.37 61.72 -55.29
C LYS A 547 48.87 60.33 -55.66
N SER A 548 49.07 59.89 -56.91
CA SER A 548 48.67 58.57 -57.39
C SER A 548 49.50 57.46 -56.77
N VAL A 549 50.82 57.66 -56.59
CA VAL A 549 51.71 56.74 -55.88
C VAL A 549 51.36 56.67 -54.39
N ASN A 550 51.03 57.79 -53.75
CA ASN A 550 50.58 57.79 -52.36
C ASN A 550 49.22 57.13 -52.20
N LEU A 551 48.29 57.34 -53.14
CA LEU A 551 47.01 56.64 -53.17
C LEU A 551 47.20 55.15 -53.42
N LEU A 552 48.11 54.76 -54.32
CA LEU A 552 48.47 53.37 -54.57
C LEU A 552 49.06 52.73 -53.33
N HIS A 553 49.99 53.41 -52.64
CA HIS A 553 50.58 52.90 -51.41
C HIS A 553 49.54 52.75 -50.30
N LYS A 554 48.66 53.75 -50.10
CA LYS A 554 47.54 53.67 -49.16
C LYS A 554 46.57 52.55 -49.53
N ALA A 555 46.26 52.36 -50.81
CA ALA A 555 45.43 51.27 -51.28
C ALA A 555 46.10 49.92 -51.03
N HIS A 556 47.40 49.80 -51.27
CA HIS A 556 48.17 48.57 -51.00
C HIS A 556 48.21 48.25 -49.50
N GLN A 557 48.42 49.26 -48.66
CA GLN A 557 48.36 49.13 -47.21
C GLN A 557 46.97 48.69 -46.76
N LYS A 558 45.89 49.29 -47.31
CA LYS A 558 44.52 48.88 -47.03
C LYS A 558 44.22 47.46 -47.49
N VAL A 559 44.73 47.04 -48.65
CA VAL A 559 44.61 45.65 -49.13
C VAL A 559 45.31 44.68 -48.18
N ASN A 560 46.50 45.03 -47.67
CA ASN A 560 47.20 44.19 -46.70
C ASN A 560 46.48 44.14 -45.35
N GLU A 561 46.01 45.27 -44.83
CA GLU A 561 45.16 45.31 -43.62
C GLU A 561 43.89 44.46 -43.78
N ILE A 562 43.23 44.51 -44.95
CA ILE A 562 42.06 43.68 -45.24
C ILE A 562 42.44 42.20 -45.34
N LYS A 563 43.58 41.86 -45.94
CA LYS A 563 44.08 40.47 -46.00
C LYS A 563 44.40 39.92 -44.61
N GLU A 564 45.03 40.72 -43.75
CA GLU A 564 45.31 40.33 -42.36
C GLU A 564 44.02 40.16 -41.57
N ARG A 565 43.06 41.09 -41.70
CA ARG A 565 41.73 40.94 -41.12
C ARG A 565 41.02 39.70 -41.63
N LEU A 566 41.06 39.42 -42.93
CA LEU A 566 40.48 38.21 -43.50
C LEU A 566 41.14 36.95 -42.92
N LYS A 567 42.46 36.94 -42.75
CA LYS A 567 43.17 35.82 -42.12
C LYS A 567 42.78 35.65 -40.65
N MET A 568 42.63 36.74 -39.90
CA MET A 568 42.14 36.69 -38.52
C MET A 568 40.71 36.18 -38.45
N SER A 569 39.81 36.68 -39.30
CA SER A 569 38.43 36.21 -39.38
C SER A 569 38.33 34.75 -39.84
N LEU A 570 39.23 34.28 -40.73
CA LEU A 570 39.30 32.87 -41.10
C LEU A 570 39.75 31.99 -39.93
N ASN A 571 40.75 32.43 -39.16
CA ASN A 571 41.17 31.74 -37.95
C ASN A 571 40.06 31.74 -36.88
N GLU A 572 39.36 32.86 -36.69
CA GLU A 572 38.19 32.96 -35.80
C GLU A 572 37.09 32.01 -36.25
N LEU A 573 36.79 31.95 -37.55
CA LEU A 573 35.82 30.99 -38.10
C LEU A 573 36.25 29.53 -37.87
N GLU A 574 37.55 29.22 -37.96
CA GLU A 574 38.06 27.88 -37.70
C GLU A 574 38.00 27.53 -36.21
N ILE A 575 38.32 28.47 -35.32
CA ILE A 575 38.14 28.31 -33.86
C ILE A 575 36.66 28.11 -33.54
N LEU A 576 35.77 28.92 -34.11
CA LEU A 576 34.32 28.80 -33.90
C LEU A 576 33.79 27.48 -34.45
N ARG A 577 34.26 27.01 -35.62
CA ARG A 577 33.92 25.68 -36.14
C ARG A 577 34.40 24.56 -35.22
N ASN A 578 35.64 24.63 -34.73
CA ASN A 578 36.17 23.63 -33.81
C ASN A 578 35.42 23.63 -32.47
N SER A 579 35.04 24.81 -31.98
CA SER A 579 34.19 24.97 -30.80
C SER A 579 32.80 24.37 -31.04
N ALA A 580 32.17 24.65 -32.18
CA ALA A 580 30.88 24.09 -32.55
C ALA A 580 30.93 22.55 -32.65
N VAL A 581 31.94 21.99 -33.30
CA VAL A 581 32.13 20.52 -33.37
C VAL A 581 32.38 19.92 -31.99
N SER A 582 33.14 20.60 -31.12
CA SER A 582 33.33 20.15 -29.73
C SER A 582 32.02 20.18 -28.93
N GLN A 583 31.23 21.24 -29.06
CA GLN A 583 29.90 21.35 -28.44
C GLN A 583 28.94 20.29 -28.97
N GLU A 584 28.95 20.01 -30.28
CA GLU A 584 28.12 18.97 -30.89
C GLU A 584 28.50 17.57 -30.40
N ARG A 585 29.80 17.27 -30.23
CA ARG A 585 30.25 16.03 -29.59
C ARG A 585 29.79 15.94 -28.12
N LYS A 586 29.86 17.05 -27.36
CA LYS A 586 29.37 17.09 -25.98
C LYS A 586 27.86 16.86 -25.93
N LEU A 587 27.11 17.48 -26.83
CA LEU A 587 25.67 17.28 -26.96
C LEU A 587 25.33 15.84 -27.31
N GLN A 588 26.01 15.25 -28.30
CA GLN A 588 25.81 13.85 -28.69
C GLN A 588 26.12 12.89 -27.53
N ASN A 589 27.19 13.13 -26.78
CA ASN A 589 27.50 12.37 -25.58
C ASN A 589 26.43 12.54 -24.49
N ALA A 590 25.90 13.75 -24.29
CA ALA A 590 24.81 14.01 -23.35
C ALA A 590 23.51 13.31 -23.78
N MET A 591 23.19 13.32 -25.07
CA MET A 591 22.04 12.61 -25.64
C MET A 591 22.16 11.09 -25.47
N LEU A 592 23.35 10.52 -25.69
CA LEU A 592 23.59 9.09 -25.45
C LEU A 592 23.48 8.73 -23.96
N LYS A 593 24.03 9.57 -23.06
CA LYS A 593 23.87 9.40 -21.61
C LYS A 593 22.39 9.49 -21.20
N HIS A 594 21.65 10.44 -21.76
CA HIS A 594 20.22 10.59 -21.49
C HIS A 594 19.43 9.37 -21.98
N SER A 595 19.68 8.90 -23.20
CA SER A 595 19.08 7.67 -23.74
C SER A 595 19.35 6.46 -22.85
N ASN A 596 20.61 6.25 -22.44
CA ASN A 596 20.97 5.19 -21.51
C ASN A 596 20.25 5.33 -20.17
N ASN A 597 20.20 6.54 -19.59
CA ASN A 597 19.49 6.79 -18.34
C ASN A 597 17.97 6.51 -18.47
N VAL A 598 17.36 6.82 -19.60
CA VAL A 598 15.96 6.48 -19.89
C VAL A 598 15.78 4.96 -19.91
N THR A 599 16.65 4.22 -20.62
CA THR A 599 16.56 2.74 -20.63
C THR A 599 16.75 2.12 -19.24
N ILE A 600 17.66 2.66 -18.43
CA ILE A 600 17.88 2.22 -17.04
C ILE A 600 16.66 2.54 -16.18
N LYS A 601 16.08 3.73 -16.34
CA LYS A 601 14.85 4.12 -15.64
C LYS A 601 13.69 3.21 -16.00
N GLU A 602 13.51 2.89 -17.27
CA GLU A 602 12.48 1.95 -17.75
C GLU A 602 12.71 0.54 -17.20
N SER A 603 13.96 0.05 -17.16
CA SER A 603 14.25 -1.25 -16.54
C SER A 603 13.96 -1.26 -15.04
N MET A 604 14.32 -0.19 -14.33
CA MET A 604 14.01 -0.05 -12.89
C MET A 604 12.51 0.06 -12.65
N GLN A 605 11.78 0.81 -13.47
CA GLN A 605 10.31 0.88 -13.39
C GLN A 605 9.66 -0.48 -13.62
N ASN A 606 10.15 -1.26 -14.59
CA ASN A 606 9.69 -2.62 -14.82
C ASN A 606 9.96 -3.53 -13.61
N ASP A 607 11.13 -3.44 -12.99
CA ASP A 607 11.45 -4.22 -11.79
C ASP A 607 10.61 -3.79 -10.58
N VAL A 608 10.35 -2.49 -10.41
CA VAL A 608 9.40 -1.98 -9.43
C VAL A 608 8.01 -2.55 -9.69
N CYS A 609 7.52 -2.57 -10.93
CA CYS A 609 6.22 -3.15 -11.26
C CYS A 609 6.16 -4.65 -10.93
N LYS A 610 7.21 -5.42 -11.25
CA LYS A 610 7.31 -6.86 -10.88
C LYS A 610 7.29 -7.07 -9.38
N ILE A 611 8.04 -6.27 -8.61
CA ILE A 611 8.06 -6.34 -7.15
C ILE A 611 6.68 -6.00 -6.60
N THR A 612 6.03 -4.96 -7.14
CA THR A 612 4.68 -4.54 -6.72
C THR A 612 3.65 -5.63 -6.97
N ALA A 613 3.70 -6.30 -8.14
CA ALA A 613 2.85 -7.44 -8.46
C ALA A 613 3.06 -8.61 -7.49
N LYS A 614 4.32 -8.97 -7.20
CA LYS A 614 4.63 -10.00 -6.19
C LYS A 614 4.15 -9.63 -4.79
N LEU A 615 4.27 -8.36 -4.41
CA LEU A 615 3.81 -7.87 -3.11
C LEU A 615 2.29 -7.97 -3.00
N GLN A 616 1.57 -7.66 -4.08
CA GLN A 616 0.12 -7.84 -4.17
C GLN A 616 -0.29 -9.31 -4.08
N GLU A 617 0.38 -10.21 -4.81
CA GLU A 617 0.14 -11.65 -4.72
C GLU A 617 0.37 -12.20 -3.30
N MET A 618 1.43 -11.72 -2.62
CA MET A 618 1.71 -12.09 -1.23
C MET A 618 0.67 -11.53 -0.25
N LYS A 619 0.12 -10.34 -0.51
CA LYS A 619 -1.00 -9.79 0.27
C LYS A 619 -2.27 -10.62 0.08
N GLU A 620 -2.62 -10.99 -1.14
CA GLU A 620 -3.76 -11.86 -1.44
C GLU A 620 -3.60 -13.24 -0.78
N LYS A 621 -2.39 -13.82 -0.83
CA LYS A 621 -2.07 -15.06 -0.09
C LYS A 621 -2.23 -14.89 1.43
N LYS A 622 -1.80 -13.76 1.98
CA LYS A 622 -1.97 -13.45 3.41
C LYS A 622 -3.46 -13.32 3.77
N GLU A 623 -4.25 -12.64 2.96
CA GLU A 623 -5.70 -12.50 3.18
C GLU A 623 -6.44 -13.84 3.05
N ALA A 624 -6.05 -14.68 2.09
CA ALA A 624 -6.56 -16.05 1.96
C ALA A 624 -6.20 -16.92 3.18
N GLN A 625 -4.99 -16.77 3.73
CA GLN A 625 -4.59 -17.44 4.96
C GLN A 625 -5.34 -16.91 6.19
N LEU A 626 -5.56 -15.60 6.27
CA LEU A 626 -6.31 -14.97 7.36
C LEU A 626 -7.76 -15.47 7.39
N THR A 627 -8.42 -15.48 6.22
CA THR A 627 -9.78 -16.02 6.09
C THR A 627 -9.84 -17.52 6.39
N SER A 628 -8.81 -18.29 6.03
CA SER A 628 -8.68 -19.70 6.44
C SER A 628 -8.52 -19.84 7.97
N MET A 629 -7.70 -19.01 8.60
CA MET A 629 -7.56 -18.96 10.05
C MET A 629 -8.88 -18.61 10.73
N ASP A 630 -9.64 -17.65 10.22
CA ASP A 630 -10.95 -17.28 10.78
C ASP A 630 -11.97 -18.42 10.67
N ARG A 631 -11.95 -19.17 9.56
CA ARG A 631 -12.77 -20.38 9.40
C ARG A 631 -12.38 -21.48 10.39
N LEU A 632 -11.08 -21.71 10.56
CA LEU A 632 -10.57 -22.69 11.53
C LEU A 632 -10.87 -22.27 12.97
N ALA A 633 -10.72 -21.00 13.30
CA ALA A 633 -11.08 -20.44 14.60
C ALA A 633 -12.57 -20.60 14.87
N SER A 634 -13.42 -20.32 13.88
CA SER A 634 -14.88 -20.53 13.98
C SER A 634 -15.22 -22.01 14.19
N MET A 635 -14.53 -22.92 13.48
CA MET A 635 -14.70 -24.36 13.68
C MET A 635 -14.26 -24.81 15.07
N ILE A 636 -13.14 -24.29 15.58
CA ILE A 636 -12.68 -24.55 16.96
C ILE A 636 -13.73 -24.08 17.95
N THR A 637 -14.29 -22.86 17.81
CA THR A 637 -15.34 -22.39 18.71
C THR A 637 -16.59 -23.28 18.69
N VAL A 638 -17.00 -23.78 17.53
CA VAL A 638 -18.12 -24.74 17.43
C VAL A 638 -17.78 -26.06 18.14
N ILE A 639 -16.58 -26.60 17.95
CA ILE A 639 -16.12 -27.82 18.63
C ILE A 639 -16.04 -27.61 20.16
N GLU A 640 -15.57 -26.45 20.61
CA GLU A 640 -15.53 -26.08 22.02
C GLU A 640 -16.94 -26.00 22.62
N GLU A 641 -17.90 -25.40 21.91
CA GLU A 641 -19.30 -25.39 22.30
C GLU A 641 -19.88 -26.81 22.38
N GLU A 642 -19.63 -27.66 21.40
CA GLU A 642 -20.03 -29.07 21.40
C GLU A 642 -19.40 -29.84 22.57
N MET A 643 -18.12 -29.60 22.87
CA MET A 643 -17.43 -30.18 24.04
C MET A 643 -18.09 -29.74 25.35
N VAL A 644 -18.43 -28.46 25.49
CA VAL A 644 -19.14 -27.94 26.68
C VAL A 644 -20.52 -28.58 26.80
N GLN A 645 -21.26 -28.71 25.69
CA GLN A 645 -22.55 -29.40 25.67
C GLN A 645 -22.40 -30.89 26.07
N LEU A 646 -21.37 -31.57 25.58
CA LEU A 646 -21.08 -32.96 25.92
C LEU A 646 -20.75 -33.12 27.41
N ARG A 647 -19.93 -32.22 27.99
CA ARG A 647 -19.65 -32.18 29.43
C ARG A 647 -20.93 -32.00 30.25
N LYS A 648 -21.81 -31.07 29.86
CA LYS A 648 -23.12 -30.88 30.51
C LYS A 648 -24.01 -32.13 30.42
N LYS A 649 -24.01 -32.83 29.28
CA LYS A 649 -24.74 -34.10 29.11
C LYS A 649 -24.19 -35.19 30.04
N TYR A 650 -22.87 -35.31 30.13
CA TYR A 650 -22.20 -36.24 31.04
C TYR A 650 -22.51 -35.92 32.50
N GLU A 651 -22.42 -34.66 32.89
CA GLU A 651 -22.73 -34.22 34.25
C GLU A 651 -24.17 -34.56 34.64
N LYS A 652 -25.14 -34.30 33.75
CA LYS A 652 -26.54 -34.73 33.93
C LYS A 652 -26.68 -36.25 34.06
N ALA A 653 -25.94 -37.03 33.28
CA ALA A 653 -25.97 -38.50 33.39
C ALA A 653 -25.38 -38.99 34.72
N VAL A 654 -24.31 -38.36 35.20
CA VAL A 654 -23.73 -38.64 36.52
C VAL A 654 -24.69 -38.25 37.64
N GLN A 655 -25.35 -37.09 37.55
CA GLN A 655 -26.38 -36.67 38.50
C GLN A 655 -27.51 -37.71 38.57
N ARG A 656 -28.08 -38.12 37.42
CA ARG A 656 -29.11 -39.18 37.38
C ARG A 656 -28.64 -40.51 37.96
N ARG A 657 -27.39 -40.92 37.67
CA ARG A 657 -26.81 -42.13 38.26
C ARG A 657 -26.72 -42.02 39.77
N ASN A 658 -26.27 -40.87 40.28
CA ASN A 658 -26.15 -40.64 41.72
C ASN A 658 -27.53 -40.61 42.40
N GLU A 659 -28.52 -39.95 41.79
CA GLU A 659 -29.92 -39.95 42.26
C GLU A 659 -30.48 -41.38 42.33
N SER A 660 -30.30 -42.19 41.27
CA SER A 660 -30.68 -43.60 41.27
C SER A 660 -29.91 -44.40 42.32
N GLY A 661 -28.64 -44.08 42.55
CA GLY A 661 -27.83 -44.69 43.60
C GLY A 661 -28.36 -44.39 45.01
N VAL A 662 -28.78 -43.15 45.27
CA VAL A 662 -29.43 -42.76 46.52
C VAL A 662 -30.75 -43.51 46.70
N GLN A 663 -31.60 -43.56 45.67
CA GLN A 663 -32.86 -44.32 45.73
C GLN A 663 -32.65 -45.82 45.98
N LEU A 664 -31.58 -46.39 45.43
CA LEU A 664 -31.23 -47.79 45.68
C LEU A 664 -30.85 -48.01 47.15
N ILE A 665 -30.05 -47.11 47.72
CA ILE A 665 -29.68 -47.16 49.15
C ILE A 665 -30.93 -47.02 50.02
N GLU A 666 -31.80 -46.06 49.73
CA GLU A 666 -33.08 -45.90 50.44
C GLU A 666 -33.92 -47.18 50.40
N ARG A 667 -34.01 -47.83 49.23
CA ARG A 667 -34.71 -49.12 49.11
C ARG A 667 -34.01 -50.27 49.84
N GLU A 668 -32.68 -50.33 49.84
CA GLU A 668 -31.94 -51.31 50.63
C GLU A 668 -32.16 -51.11 52.14
N GLU A 669 -32.21 -49.86 52.60
CA GLU A 669 -32.56 -49.51 53.98
C GLU A 669 -34.00 -49.93 54.31
N GLU A 670 -34.97 -49.68 53.43
CA GLU A 670 -36.36 -50.17 53.58
C GLU A 670 -36.40 -51.69 53.72
N VAL A 671 -35.66 -52.41 52.86
CA VAL A 671 -35.56 -53.87 52.89
C VAL A 671 -34.93 -54.35 54.20
N CYS A 672 -33.88 -53.69 54.69
CA CYS A 672 -33.27 -54.00 55.99
C CYS A 672 -34.28 -53.82 57.13
N ILE A 673 -35.04 -52.72 57.13
CA ILE A 673 -36.11 -52.47 58.10
C ILE A 673 -37.18 -53.58 58.03
N PHE A 674 -37.55 -54.04 56.82
CA PHE A 674 -38.49 -55.15 56.67
C PHE A 674 -37.93 -56.47 57.22
N TYR A 675 -36.67 -56.80 56.97
CA TYR A 675 -36.04 -57.99 57.54
C TYR A 675 -36.00 -57.93 59.07
N GLU A 676 -35.69 -56.78 59.66
CA GLU A 676 -35.74 -56.59 61.11
C GLU A 676 -37.17 -56.77 61.66
N LYS A 677 -38.18 -56.18 61.00
CA LYS A 677 -39.59 -56.38 61.36
C LYS A 677 -40.00 -57.85 61.30
N VAL A 678 -39.62 -58.57 60.24
CA VAL A 678 -39.89 -60.01 60.11
C VAL A 678 -39.20 -60.80 61.23
N ASN A 679 -37.94 -60.51 61.52
CA ASN A 679 -37.22 -61.15 62.62
C ASN A 679 -37.87 -60.90 64.00
N VAL A 680 -38.34 -59.68 64.24
CA VAL A 680 -39.09 -59.35 65.47
C VAL A 680 -40.40 -60.12 65.52
N GLN A 681 -41.14 -60.18 64.41
CA GLN A 681 -42.38 -60.96 64.32
C GLN A 681 -42.14 -62.46 64.51
N GLU A 682 -41.08 -63.04 63.95
CA GLU A 682 -40.70 -64.43 64.17
C GLU A 682 -40.38 -64.72 65.63
N LYS A 683 -39.64 -63.83 66.30
CA LYS A 683 -39.38 -63.95 67.75
C LYS A 683 -40.68 -63.92 68.56
N ILE A 684 -41.61 -63.02 68.22
CA ILE A 684 -42.93 -62.93 68.87
C ILE A 684 -43.72 -64.22 68.61
N LYS A 685 -43.73 -64.72 67.37
CA LYS A 685 -44.40 -65.98 67.02
C LYS A 685 -43.82 -67.17 67.79
N LEU A 686 -42.49 -67.30 67.85
CA LEU A 686 -41.83 -68.36 68.63
C LEU A 686 -42.19 -68.27 70.11
N HIS A 687 -42.25 -67.07 70.67
CA HIS A 687 -42.69 -66.87 72.05
C HIS A 687 -44.16 -67.31 72.25
N GLN A 688 -45.06 -66.90 71.36
CA GLN A 688 -46.46 -67.31 71.37
C GLN A 688 -46.62 -68.82 71.18
N ASP A 689 -45.84 -69.46 70.30
CA ASP A 689 -45.85 -70.92 70.10
C ASP A 689 -45.43 -71.65 71.38
N VAL A 690 -44.45 -71.12 72.13
CA VAL A 690 -44.06 -71.67 73.44
C VAL A 690 -45.18 -71.49 74.46
N GLU A 691 -45.82 -70.34 74.52
CA GLU A 691 -46.97 -70.12 75.41
C GLU A 691 -48.14 -71.05 75.09
N ILE A 692 -48.45 -71.25 73.80
CA ILE A 692 -49.46 -72.21 73.34
C ILE A 692 -49.10 -73.61 73.81
N ARG A 693 -47.86 -74.07 73.63
CA ARG A 693 -47.41 -75.38 74.11
C ARG A 693 -47.59 -75.55 75.62
N ILE A 694 -47.27 -74.52 76.40
CA ILE A 694 -47.49 -74.53 77.86
C ILE A 694 -48.98 -74.66 78.19
N LEU A 695 -49.85 -73.96 77.47
CA LEU A 695 -51.30 -74.06 77.64
C LEU A 695 -51.84 -75.43 77.20
N GLU A 696 -51.34 -76.00 76.11
CA GLU A 696 -51.67 -77.35 75.66
C GLU A 696 -51.27 -78.41 76.69
N GLU A 697 -50.09 -78.29 77.29
CA GLU A 697 -49.65 -79.16 78.39
C GLU A 697 -50.55 -79.01 79.62
N LYS A 698 -50.95 -77.78 79.99
CA LYS A 698 -51.94 -77.55 81.06
C LYS A 698 -53.27 -78.21 80.74
N ILE A 699 -53.77 -78.09 79.51
CA ILE A 699 -55.02 -78.75 79.06
C ILE A 699 -54.86 -80.27 79.14
N ARG A 700 -53.72 -80.81 78.68
CA ARG A 700 -53.43 -82.25 78.76
C ARG A 700 -53.44 -82.73 80.21
N PHE A 701 -52.80 -81.99 81.11
CA PHE A 701 -52.79 -82.28 82.53
C PHE A 701 -54.20 -82.24 83.14
N LEU A 702 -55.00 -81.23 82.81
CA LEU A 702 -56.39 -81.13 83.25
C LEU A 702 -57.25 -82.28 82.73
N LYS A 703 -57.11 -82.67 81.45
CA LYS A 703 -57.78 -83.85 80.87
C LYS A 703 -57.41 -85.12 81.64
N LEU A 704 -56.15 -85.29 82.03
CA LEU A 704 -55.69 -86.43 82.82
C LEU A 704 -56.30 -86.43 84.24
N ARG A 705 -56.42 -85.26 84.89
CA ARG A 705 -57.14 -85.13 86.17
C ARG A 705 -58.63 -85.44 86.04
N ILE A 706 -59.28 -85.01 84.96
CA ILE A 706 -60.68 -85.34 84.67
C ILE A 706 -60.85 -86.85 84.52
N ALA A 707 -59.98 -87.51 83.74
CA ALA A 707 -60.01 -88.96 83.55
C ALA A 707 -59.83 -89.72 84.87
N GLU A 708 -58.91 -89.29 85.73
CA GLU A 708 -58.72 -89.88 87.07
C GLU A 708 -59.94 -89.67 87.97
N LYS A 709 -60.57 -88.49 87.94
CA LYS A 709 -61.82 -88.24 88.67
C LYS A 709 -62.97 -89.09 88.15
N GLN A 710 -63.09 -89.27 86.84
CA GLN A 710 -64.07 -90.18 86.23
C GLN A 710 -63.80 -91.64 86.66
N ARG A 711 -62.54 -92.08 86.71
CA ARG A 711 -62.16 -93.39 87.24
C ARG A 711 -62.60 -93.54 88.70
N GLN A 712 -62.32 -92.57 89.56
CA GLN A 712 -62.77 -92.58 90.97
C GLN A 712 -64.29 -92.68 91.09
N ILE A 713 -65.04 -91.93 90.28
CA ILE A 713 -66.51 -92.03 90.23
C ILE A 713 -66.95 -93.43 89.78
N SER A 714 -66.31 -94.02 88.77
CA SER A 714 -66.64 -95.35 88.27
C SER A 714 -66.42 -96.45 89.33
N VAL A 715 -65.33 -96.37 90.09
CA VAL A 715 -65.04 -97.29 91.20
C VAL A 715 -66.08 -97.12 92.29
N THR A 716 -66.39 -95.88 92.66
CA THR A 716 -67.41 -95.58 93.69
C THR A 716 -68.78 -96.12 93.27
N ARG A 717 -69.19 -95.94 92.00
CA ARG A 717 -70.43 -96.50 91.46
C ARG A 717 -70.48 -98.03 91.53
N LYS A 718 -69.35 -98.73 91.36
CA LYS A 718 -69.27 -100.19 91.53
C LYS A 718 -69.36 -100.66 92.98
N LEU A 719 -68.97 -99.83 93.94
CA LEU A 719 -69.07 -100.14 95.37
C LEU A 719 -70.49 -99.92 95.93
N VAL A 720 -71.31 -99.08 95.29
CA VAL A 720 -72.69 -98.78 95.74
C VAL A 720 -73.59 -100.03 95.83
N PRO A 721 -73.63 -100.96 94.85
CA PRO A 721 -74.43 -102.18 94.96
C PRO A 721 -73.98 -103.10 96.09
N ILE A 722 -72.67 -103.21 96.34
CA ILE A 722 -72.11 -104.02 97.42
C ILE A 722 -72.53 -103.45 98.78
N LYS A 723 -72.51 -102.12 98.93
CA LYS A 723 -73.06 -101.49 100.13
C LYS A 723 -74.55 -101.80 100.28
N LYS A 724 -75.34 -101.68 99.21
CA LYS A 724 -76.78 -101.99 99.25
C LYS A 724 -77.07 -103.44 99.60
N SER A 725 -76.27 -104.40 99.13
CA SER A 725 -76.41 -105.81 99.51
C SER A 725 -76.05 -106.02 100.98
N LEU A 726 -74.95 -105.42 101.45
CA LEU A 726 -74.57 -105.48 102.87
C LEU A 726 -75.63 -104.83 103.78
N ASP A 727 -76.21 -103.70 103.38
CA ASP A 727 -77.31 -103.04 104.11
C ASP A 727 -78.57 -103.93 104.16
N ALA A 728 -78.86 -104.67 103.07
CA ALA A 728 -79.96 -105.65 103.04
C ALA A 728 -79.68 -106.87 103.94
N ASP A 729 -78.45 -107.40 103.92
CA ASP A 729 -78.02 -108.49 104.80
C ASP A 729 -78.07 -108.06 106.27
N LEU A 730 -77.68 -106.81 106.58
CA LEU A 730 -77.81 -106.21 107.91
C LEU A 730 -79.27 -106.16 108.35
N ALA A 731 -80.19 -105.73 107.47
CA ALA A 731 -81.61 -105.72 107.76
C ALA A 731 -82.16 -107.14 108.02
N VAL A 732 -81.72 -108.15 107.25
CA VAL A 732 -82.08 -109.56 107.47
C VAL A 732 -81.55 -110.06 108.82
N ILE A 733 -80.29 -109.78 109.14
CA ILE A 733 -79.69 -110.15 110.43
C ILE A 733 -80.41 -109.43 111.58
N GLN A 734 -80.85 -108.20 111.39
CA GLN A 734 -81.58 -107.44 112.41
C GLN A 734 -83.00 -107.98 112.62
N ILE A 735 -83.66 -108.46 111.56
CA ILE A 735 -84.93 -109.21 111.66
C ILE A 735 -84.70 -110.56 112.37
N GLN A 736 -83.68 -111.32 111.99
CA GLN A 736 -83.32 -112.58 112.66
C GLN A 736 -82.96 -112.36 114.13
N PHE A 737 -82.25 -111.27 114.44
CA PHE A 737 -81.93 -110.89 115.81
C PHE A 737 -83.20 -110.57 116.60
N SER A 738 -84.16 -109.84 116.01
CA SER A 738 -85.45 -109.58 116.66
C SER A 738 -86.24 -110.88 116.95
N GLN A 739 -86.27 -111.81 116.00
CA GLN A 739 -86.90 -113.12 116.17
C GLN A 739 -86.19 -113.96 117.24
N CYS A 740 -84.85 -113.93 117.28
CA CYS A 740 -84.06 -114.56 118.31
C CYS A 740 -84.30 -113.90 119.68
N THR A 741 -84.44 -112.57 119.77
CA THR A 741 -84.73 -111.90 121.04
C THR A 741 -86.12 -112.23 121.57
N ASP A 742 -87.12 -112.41 120.71
CA ASP A 742 -88.45 -112.84 121.14
C ASP A 742 -88.42 -114.31 121.62
N ARG A 743 -87.66 -115.16 120.92
CA ARG A 743 -87.41 -116.54 121.36
C ARG A 743 -86.60 -116.61 122.66
N ILE A 744 -85.68 -115.67 122.88
CA ILE A 744 -84.95 -115.51 124.14
C ILE A 744 -85.89 -115.05 125.25
N LYS A 745 -86.84 -114.13 125.02
CA LYS A 745 -87.85 -113.76 126.04
C LYS A 745 -88.76 -114.93 126.42
N ASP A 746 -89.13 -115.77 125.45
CA ASP A 746 -89.90 -117.00 125.72
C ASP A 746 -89.07 -118.02 126.50
N LEU A 747 -87.77 -118.15 126.19
CA LEU A 747 -86.84 -118.98 126.94
C LEU A 747 -86.50 -118.37 128.32
N GLU A 748 -86.42 -117.05 128.47
CA GLU A 748 -86.18 -116.35 129.73
C GLU A 748 -87.30 -116.65 130.73
N LYS A 749 -88.56 -116.75 130.29
CA LYS A 749 -89.66 -117.24 131.14
C LYS A 749 -89.47 -118.68 131.62
N LEU A 750 -88.75 -119.51 130.87
CA LEU A 750 -88.35 -120.87 131.27
C LEU A 750 -87.05 -120.88 132.12
N PHE A 751 -86.23 -119.83 132.03
CA PHE A 751 -84.92 -119.70 132.70
C PHE A 751 -84.95 -118.95 134.05
N VAL A 752 -86.11 -118.43 134.51
CA VAL A 752 -86.23 -117.77 135.82
C VAL A 752 -86.10 -118.75 137.02
N ASN A 753 -86.00 -120.06 136.81
CA ASN A 753 -85.68 -121.03 137.88
C ASN A 753 -84.15 -121.29 137.95
N PRO A 754 -83.45 -120.87 139.02
CA PRO A 754 -81.99 -120.74 139.03
C PRO A 754 -81.28 -121.97 139.64
N ASP A 755 -81.14 -123.06 138.88
CA ASP A 755 -80.24 -124.17 139.24
C ASP A 755 -79.57 -124.78 137.99
N SER A 756 -78.44 -124.23 137.55
CA SER A 756 -77.34 -125.04 137.00
C SER A 756 -76.06 -124.22 136.79
N LYS A 757 -74.94 -124.82 137.22
CA LYS A 757 -73.61 -124.21 137.34
C LYS A 757 -72.82 -124.33 136.04
N GLY A 758 -72.51 -123.19 135.44
CA GLY A 758 -71.31 -123.04 134.63
C GLY A 758 -71.49 -122.15 133.42
N ARG A 759 -70.98 -120.91 133.49
CA ARG A 759 -70.39 -120.19 132.34
C ARG A 759 -70.00 -118.75 132.69
N VAL A 760 -68.75 -118.50 133.11
CA VAL A 760 -67.97 -117.31 132.68
C VAL A 760 -66.44 -117.56 132.78
N ARG A 761 -65.66 -117.21 131.74
CA ARG A 761 -64.17 -117.06 131.71
C ARG A 761 -63.75 -115.96 130.71
N PHE A 762 -62.68 -115.19 131.01
CA PHE A 762 -62.07 -114.06 130.26
C PHE A 762 -60.73 -114.39 129.52
N ILE A 763 -60.28 -113.59 128.51
CA ILE A 763 -59.03 -113.73 127.70
C ILE A 763 -58.27 -112.36 127.47
N LYS A 764 -56.93 -112.36 127.18
CA LYS A 764 -55.87 -111.27 127.26
C LYS A 764 -55.06 -110.92 125.95
N GLY A 765 -54.26 -109.81 125.93
CA GLY A 765 -53.14 -109.40 125.01
C GLY A 765 -52.15 -108.28 125.55
N LYS A 766 -50.95 -107.98 124.96
CA LYS A 766 -49.81 -107.06 125.43
C LYS A 766 -49.10 -106.20 124.31
N ASP A 767 -48.42 -105.08 124.66
CA ASP A 767 -47.66 -104.08 123.82
C ASP A 767 -46.11 -103.96 124.07
N LEU A 768 -45.32 -103.32 123.14
CA LEU A 768 -43.82 -103.18 123.10
C LEU A 768 -43.23 -101.83 123.66
N THR A 769 -41.94 -101.82 124.04
CA THR A 769 -41.22 -100.84 124.90
C THR A 769 -40.22 -99.86 124.24
N GLU A 770 -39.96 -98.72 124.90
CA GLU A 770 -39.26 -97.49 124.44
C GLU A 770 -37.80 -97.64 123.93
N GLU A 771 -37.03 -98.59 124.46
CA GLU A 771 -35.60 -98.75 124.09
C GLU A 771 -35.39 -99.16 122.62
N GLU A 772 -36.35 -99.86 122.03
CA GLU A 772 -36.32 -100.26 120.62
C GLU A 772 -36.61 -99.09 119.67
N MET A 773 -37.26 -98.04 120.17
CA MET A 773 -37.55 -96.82 119.41
C MET A 773 -36.32 -95.92 119.29
N ILE A 774 -35.56 -95.76 120.38
CA ILE A 774 -34.37 -94.89 120.44
C ILE A 774 -33.26 -95.40 119.51
N LYS A 775 -33.01 -96.71 119.49
CA LYS A 775 -32.00 -97.31 118.59
C LYS A 775 -32.29 -97.10 117.10
N LYS A 776 -33.56 -96.97 116.71
CA LYS A 776 -33.94 -96.65 115.32
C LYS A 776 -33.73 -95.18 114.99
N LEU A 777 -33.78 -94.28 115.98
CA LEU A 777 -33.65 -92.84 115.79
C LEU A 777 -32.17 -92.46 115.55
N ASP A 778 -31.26 -92.98 116.37
CA ASP A 778 -29.81 -92.73 116.23
C ASP A 778 -29.25 -93.21 114.87
N MET A 779 -29.80 -94.32 114.34
CA MET A 779 -29.41 -94.84 113.04
C MET A 779 -29.73 -93.89 111.88
N LEU A 780 -30.84 -93.14 111.99
CA LEU A 780 -31.29 -92.22 110.94
C LEU A 780 -30.50 -90.91 110.98
N GLU A 781 -30.15 -90.41 112.17
CA GLU A 781 -29.32 -89.21 112.32
C GLU A 781 -27.92 -89.39 111.71
N LEU A 782 -27.32 -90.56 111.90
CA LEU A 782 -26.00 -90.88 111.35
C LEU A 782 -26.01 -91.00 109.81
N GLN A 783 -27.15 -91.34 109.20
CA GLN A 783 -27.30 -91.34 107.74
C GLN A 783 -27.45 -89.94 107.16
N ILE A 784 -28.06 -89.00 107.90
CA ILE A 784 -28.22 -87.61 107.47
C ILE A 784 -26.87 -86.89 107.47
N ALA A 785 -26.08 -87.03 108.53
CA ALA A 785 -24.75 -86.41 108.62
C ALA A 785 -23.82 -86.81 107.45
N LYS A 786 -23.83 -88.09 107.06
CA LYS A 786 -23.06 -88.60 105.90
C LYS A 786 -23.52 -88.04 104.55
N ARG A 787 -24.76 -87.58 104.43
CA ARG A 787 -25.30 -86.97 103.19
C ARG A 787 -24.91 -85.51 103.07
N GLU A 788 -24.83 -84.80 104.19
CA GLU A 788 -24.43 -83.38 104.24
C GLU A 788 -22.95 -83.19 103.89
N GLU A 789 -22.06 -84.04 104.40
CA GLU A 789 -20.61 -84.01 104.08
C GLU A 789 -20.37 -84.15 102.57
N LYS A 790 -21.06 -85.09 101.91
CA LYS A 790 -20.98 -85.32 100.45
C LYS A 790 -21.51 -84.15 99.62
N LEU A 791 -22.38 -83.32 100.19
CA LEU A 791 -22.95 -82.17 99.48
C LEU A 791 -21.95 -81.01 99.48
N LEU A 792 -21.29 -80.77 100.62
CA LEU A 792 -20.21 -79.79 100.76
C LEU A 792 -19.01 -80.07 99.84
N GLU A 793 -18.62 -81.33 99.67
CA GLU A 793 -17.57 -81.71 98.72
C GLU A 793 -17.93 -81.36 97.26
N LYS A 794 -19.21 -81.54 96.88
CA LYS A 794 -19.69 -81.21 95.54
C LYS A 794 -19.75 -79.71 95.28
N ASP A 795 -20.13 -78.93 96.29
CA ASP A 795 -20.16 -77.46 96.19
C ASP A 795 -18.75 -76.88 96.04
N PHE A 796 -17.76 -77.42 96.75
CA PHE A 796 -16.36 -77.02 96.59
C PHE A 796 -15.82 -77.31 95.18
N ILE A 797 -16.14 -78.47 94.61
CA ILE A 797 -15.78 -78.81 93.22
C ILE A 797 -16.45 -77.85 92.23
N TYR A 798 -17.74 -77.54 92.44
CA TYR A 798 -18.48 -76.62 91.58
C TYR A 798 -17.83 -75.23 91.56
N GLU A 799 -17.43 -74.72 92.72
CA GLU A 799 -16.81 -73.39 92.85
C GLU A 799 -15.47 -73.31 92.09
N GLN A 800 -14.65 -74.36 92.19
CA GLN A 800 -13.37 -74.45 91.47
C GLN A 800 -13.56 -74.57 89.95
N VAL A 801 -14.54 -75.36 89.49
CA VAL A 801 -14.88 -75.46 88.06
C VAL A 801 -15.41 -74.12 87.52
N SER A 802 -16.20 -73.41 88.32
CA SER A 802 -16.75 -72.10 87.94
C SER A 802 -15.65 -71.05 87.81
N GLN A 803 -14.69 -71.01 88.74
CA GLN A 803 -13.52 -70.12 88.64
C GLN A 803 -12.64 -70.41 87.42
N LEU A 804 -12.36 -71.69 87.12
CA LEU A 804 -11.59 -72.07 85.92
C LEU A 804 -12.33 -71.69 84.63
N THR A 805 -13.64 -71.92 84.58
CA THR A 805 -14.48 -71.57 83.42
C THR A 805 -14.51 -70.06 83.19
N ASN A 806 -14.60 -69.25 84.26
CA ASN A 806 -14.59 -67.79 84.16
C ASN A 806 -13.23 -67.25 83.71
N ARG A 807 -12.12 -67.82 84.21
CA ARG A 807 -10.76 -67.48 83.70
C ARG A 807 -10.60 -67.84 82.23
N LEU A 808 -11.11 -68.98 81.78
CA LEU A 808 -11.06 -69.38 80.37
C LEU A 808 -11.92 -68.44 79.49
N LYS A 809 -13.12 -68.08 79.93
CA LYS A 809 -13.99 -67.12 79.24
C LYS A 809 -13.34 -65.74 79.09
N GLY A 810 -12.68 -65.23 80.14
CA GLY A 810 -11.94 -63.96 80.09
C GLY A 810 -10.80 -63.99 79.06
N LYS A 811 -9.96 -65.04 79.06
CA LYS A 811 -8.90 -65.22 78.05
C LYS A 811 -9.46 -65.35 76.63
N THR A 812 -10.58 -66.07 76.47
CA THR A 812 -11.24 -66.26 75.16
C THR A 812 -11.83 -64.94 74.63
N GLN A 813 -12.40 -64.09 75.50
CA GLN A 813 -12.93 -62.78 75.10
C GLN A 813 -11.82 -61.80 74.70
N ALA A 814 -10.65 -61.83 75.36
CA ALA A 814 -9.50 -61.04 74.95
C ALA A 814 -8.96 -61.50 73.58
N CYS A 815 -8.73 -62.81 73.39
CA CYS A 815 -8.29 -63.36 72.12
C CYS A 815 -9.29 -63.12 70.98
N LYS A 816 -10.61 -63.04 71.24
CA LYS A 816 -11.63 -62.73 70.21
C LYS A 816 -11.43 -61.36 69.58
N LYS A 817 -10.99 -60.34 70.34
CA LYS A 817 -10.74 -58.99 69.79
C LYS A 817 -9.50 -58.99 68.90
N ASP A 818 -8.43 -59.66 69.33
CA ASP A 818 -7.18 -59.77 68.55
C ASP A 818 -7.37 -60.62 67.30
N THR A 819 -8.11 -61.73 67.40
CA THR A 819 -8.45 -62.60 66.26
C THR A 819 -9.33 -61.87 65.25
N LEU A 820 -10.26 -61.01 65.70
CA LEU A 820 -11.11 -60.20 64.83
C LEU A 820 -10.32 -59.08 64.15
N LEU A 821 -9.37 -58.44 64.84
CA LEU A 821 -8.45 -57.47 64.23
C LEU A 821 -7.55 -58.13 63.18
N LEU A 822 -7.04 -59.32 63.47
CA LEU A 822 -6.25 -60.10 62.52
C LEU A 822 -7.08 -60.53 61.31
N ALA A 823 -8.32 -60.99 61.50
CA ALA A 823 -9.24 -61.35 60.41
C ALA A 823 -9.60 -60.13 59.54
N LYS A 824 -9.82 -58.95 60.13
CA LYS A 824 -10.04 -57.71 59.38
C LYS A 824 -8.81 -57.31 58.56
N LYS A 825 -7.59 -57.43 59.12
CA LYS A 825 -6.34 -57.19 58.39
C LYS A 825 -6.14 -58.21 57.26
N MET A 826 -6.37 -59.49 57.52
CA MET A 826 -6.32 -60.57 56.54
C MET A 826 -7.28 -60.32 55.36
N ASN A 827 -8.53 -59.96 55.66
CA ASN A 827 -9.52 -59.60 54.63
C ASN A 827 -9.10 -58.35 53.85
N SER A 828 -8.52 -57.35 54.51
CA SER A 828 -8.02 -56.16 53.83
C SER A 828 -6.88 -56.47 52.86
N TYR A 829 -5.96 -57.37 53.24
CA TYR A 829 -4.90 -57.85 52.35
C TYR A 829 -5.45 -58.69 51.22
N GLN A 830 -6.43 -59.56 51.48
CA GLN A 830 -7.06 -60.37 50.45
C GLN A 830 -7.85 -59.52 49.44
N GLN A 831 -8.49 -58.44 49.88
CA GLN A 831 -9.13 -57.45 49.01
C GLN A 831 -8.08 -56.75 48.14
N LYS A 832 -6.98 -56.27 48.73
CA LYS A 832 -5.87 -55.63 47.98
C LYS A 832 -5.26 -56.57 46.95
N ILE A 833 -5.02 -57.83 47.32
CA ILE A 833 -4.53 -58.85 46.40
C ILE A 833 -5.53 -59.01 45.25
N LYS A 834 -6.83 -59.18 45.51
CA LYS A 834 -7.84 -59.31 44.45
C LYS A 834 -7.86 -58.11 43.51
N VAL A 835 -7.79 -56.88 44.02
CA VAL A 835 -7.72 -55.65 43.21
C VAL A 835 -6.47 -55.65 42.33
N VAL A 836 -5.29 -55.90 42.91
CA VAL A 836 -4.04 -55.99 42.14
C VAL A 836 -4.06 -57.13 41.13
N THR A 837 -4.72 -58.26 41.44
CA THR A 837 -4.88 -59.36 40.48
C THR A 837 -5.81 -58.99 39.33
N GLN A 838 -6.87 -58.22 39.59
CA GLN A 838 -7.78 -57.69 38.57
C GLN A 838 -7.08 -56.65 37.68
N GLU A 839 -6.31 -55.74 38.27
CA GLU A 839 -5.48 -54.77 37.52
C GLU A 839 -4.44 -55.50 36.66
N MET A 840 -3.78 -56.53 37.21
CA MET A 840 -2.85 -57.36 36.45
C MET A 840 -3.55 -58.11 35.31
N MET A 841 -4.75 -58.68 35.54
CA MET A 841 -5.53 -59.34 34.49
C MET A 841 -5.98 -58.35 33.41
N ALA A 842 -6.36 -57.12 33.78
CA ALA A 842 -6.68 -56.06 32.83
C ALA A 842 -5.47 -55.65 32.00
N LEU A 843 -4.30 -55.45 32.63
CA LEU A 843 -3.05 -55.15 31.94
C LEU A 843 -2.61 -56.30 31.02
N VAL A 844 -2.77 -57.56 31.44
CA VAL A 844 -2.50 -58.74 30.60
C VAL A 844 -3.49 -58.83 29.43
N ALA A 845 -4.76 -58.47 29.63
CA ALA A 845 -5.76 -58.41 28.56
C ALA A 845 -5.46 -57.26 27.58
N GLU A 846 -5.06 -56.09 28.07
CA GLU A 846 -4.62 -54.97 27.25
C GLU A 846 -3.36 -55.32 26.46
N LEU A 847 -2.35 -55.92 27.10
CA LEU A 847 -1.14 -56.40 26.43
C LEU A 847 -1.45 -57.45 25.36
N SER A 848 -2.33 -58.41 25.65
CA SER A 848 -2.69 -59.43 24.67
C SER A 848 -3.49 -58.84 23.50
N MET A 849 -4.37 -57.87 23.74
CA MET A 849 -5.06 -57.11 22.68
C MET A 849 -4.08 -56.28 21.85
N LYS A 850 -3.12 -55.59 22.48
CA LYS A 850 -2.08 -54.84 21.77
C LYS A 850 -1.16 -55.75 20.97
N GLN A 851 -0.80 -56.93 21.49
CA GLN A 851 -0.05 -57.94 20.76
C GLN A 851 -0.83 -58.47 19.57
N ALA A 852 -2.13 -58.79 19.73
CA ALA A 852 -3.00 -59.22 18.64
C ALA A 852 -3.11 -58.14 17.56
N LEU A 853 -3.32 -56.88 17.95
CA LEU A 853 -3.40 -55.75 17.02
C LEU A 853 -2.06 -55.50 16.30
N THR A 854 -0.93 -55.70 16.98
CA THR A 854 0.39 -55.63 16.35
C THR A 854 0.58 -56.73 15.31
N ILE A 855 0.11 -57.95 15.60
CA ILE A 855 0.16 -59.08 14.66
C ILE A 855 -0.76 -58.83 13.45
N GLU A 856 -1.96 -58.29 13.66
CA GLU A 856 -2.88 -57.90 12.59
C GLU A 856 -2.29 -56.80 11.70
N LEU A 857 -1.72 -55.75 12.30
CA LEU A 857 -1.05 -54.68 11.54
C LEU A 857 0.17 -55.21 10.77
N GLN A 858 0.97 -56.10 11.36
CA GLN A 858 2.09 -56.76 10.65
C GLN A 858 1.61 -57.67 9.51
N LYS A 859 0.41 -58.24 9.63
CA LYS A 859 -0.21 -59.00 8.55
C LYS A 859 -0.69 -58.08 7.44
N GLU A 860 -1.35 -56.97 7.79
CA GLU A 860 -1.82 -55.96 6.83
C GLU A 860 -0.65 -55.31 6.07
N VAL A 861 0.43 -54.94 6.76
CA VAL A 861 1.65 -54.41 6.13
C VAL A 861 2.20 -55.41 5.10
N ARG A 862 2.34 -56.69 5.47
CA ARG A 862 2.79 -57.73 4.53
C ARG A 862 1.86 -57.91 3.34
N GLU A 863 0.55 -57.94 3.56
CA GLU A 863 -0.45 -58.04 2.48
C GLU A 863 -0.38 -56.83 1.53
N LYS A 864 -0.17 -55.62 2.06
CA LYS A 864 -0.01 -54.39 1.26
C LYS A 864 1.34 -54.35 0.53
N GLU A 865 2.42 -54.79 1.16
CA GLU A 865 3.74 -54.94 0.53
C GLU A 865 3.70 -55.95 -0.63
N GLU A 866 3.08 -57.12 -0.42
CA GLU A 866 2.87 -58.11 -1.47
C GLU A 866 1.97 -57.57 -2.59
N PHE A 867 0.92 -56.81 -2.25
CA PHE A 867 0.05 -56.16 -3.22
C PHE A 867 0.80 -55.12 -4.07
N ILE A 868 1.58 -54.24 -3.43
CA ILE A 868 2.41 -53.24 -4.12
C ILE A 868 3.45 -53.93 -5.00
N PHE A 869 4.15 -54.94 -4.47
CA PHE A 869 5.10 -55.73 -5.24
C PHE A 869 4.46 -56.36 -6.47
N SER A 870 3.24 -56.91 -6.33
CA SER A 870 2.50 -57.49 -7.45
C SER A 870 2.07 -56.45 -8.50
N CYS A 871 1.74 -55.22 -8.07
CA CYS A 871 1.39 -54.11 -8.96
C CYS A 871 2.63 -53.58 -9.69
N SER A 872 3.72 -53.33 -8.96
CA SER A 872 5.00 -52.88 -9.51
C SER A 872 5.57 -53.89 -10.51
N ALA A 873 5.53 -55.19 -10.20
CA ALA A 873 5.99 -56.24 -11.11
C ALA A 873 5.14 -56.36 -12.39
N ARG A 874 3.87 -55.93 -12.37
CA ARG A 874 3.02 -55.86 -13.60
C ARG A 874 3.31 -54.61 -14.40
N ILE A 875 3.49 -53.47 -13.73
CA ILE A 875 3.89 -52.20 -14.35
C ILE A 875 5.23 -52.37 -15.08
N GLU A 876 6.23 -52.96 -14.43
CA GLU A 876 7.55 -53.25 -15.02
C GLU A 876 7.47 -54.17 -16.24
N LYS A 877 6.46 -55.05 -16.29
CA LYS A 877 6.19 -55.95 -17.43
C LYS A 877 5.27 -55.35 -18.49
N GLY A 878 4.83 -54.09 -18.34
CA GLY A 878 3.91 -53.42 -19.26
C GLY A 878 2.50 -54.04 -19.29
N LEU A 879 2.11 -54.81 -18.26
CA LEU A 879 0.81 -55.45 -18.16
C LEU A 879 -0.19 -54.55 -17.42
N PRO A 880 -1.49 -54.58 -17.78
CA PRO A 880 -2.53 -53.83 -17.06
C PRO A 880 -2.59 -54.18 -15.57
N LEU A 881 -2.91 -53.18 -14.73
CA LEU A 881 -3.16 -53.34 -13.31
C LEU A 881 -4.34 -54.30 -13.03
N ASN A 882 -4.44 -54.82 -11.81
CA ASN A 882 -5.44 -55.82 -11.44
C ASN A 882 -6.88 -55.29 -11.64
N ARG A 883 -7.81 -56.10 -12.15
CA ARG A 883 -9.22 -55.71 -12.41
C ARG A 883 -9.98 -55.21 -11.17
N GLU A 884 -9.51 -55.55 -9.98
CA GLU A 884 -10.05 -55.04 -8.71
C GLU A 884 -9.73 -53.55 -8.51
N ILE A 885 -8.54 -53.11 -8.90
CA ILE A 885 -8.13 -51.69 -8.87
C ILE A 885 -8.96 -50.89 -9.86
N GLU A 886 -9.24 -51.45 -11.04
CA GLU A 886 -10.14 -50.84 -12.02
C GLU A 886 -11.57 -50.70 -11.48
N LYS A 887 -12.08 -51.71 -10.77
CA LYS A 887 -13.39 -51.65 -10.12
C LYS A 887 -13.43 -50.62 -8.98
N ASP A 888 -12.38 -50.54 -8.17
CA ASP A 888 -12.27 -49.57 -7.08
C ASP A 888 -12.11 -48.15 -7.63
N TRP A 889 -11.36 -47.96 -8.72
CA TRP A 889 -11.27 -46.70 -9.45
C TRP A 889 -12.62 -46.26 -10.02
N LEU A 890 -13.36 -47.19 -10.64
CA LEU A 890 -14.74 -46.95 -11.11
C LEU A 890 -15.73 -46.72 -9.95
N LYS A 891 -15.40 -47.16 -8.73
CA LYS A 891 -16.20 -46.88 -7.54
C LYS A 891 -15.89 -45.48 -7.01
N VAL A 892 -14.61 -45.08 -6.97
CA VAL A 892 -14.19 -43.72 -6.64
C VAL A 892 -14.77 -42.70 -7.62
N LEU A 893 -14.71 -42.96 -8.93
CA LEU A 893 -15.35 -42.10 -9.94
C LEU A 893 -16.86 -41.96 -9.74
N ARG A 894 -17.55 -43.06 -9.40
CA ARG A 894 -18.98 -43.01 -9.06
C ARG A 894 -19.24 -42.24 -7.77
N ASP A 895 -18.40 -42.42 -6.76
CA ASP A 895 -18.54 -41.73 -5.48
C ASP A 895 -18.25 -40.23 -5.64
N GLU A 896 -17.30 -39.84 -6.51
CA GLU A 896 -17.03 -38.45 -6.91
C GLU A 896 -18.20 -37.85 -7.70
N GLU A 897 -18.78 -38.58 -8.64
CA GLU A 897 -20.00 -38.17 -9.36
C GLU A 897 -21.18 -38.00 -8.40
N MET A 898 -21.36 -38.93 -7.46
CA MET A 898 -22.39 -38.84 -6.41
C MET A 898 -22.14 -37.67 -5.46
N TYR A 899 -20.88 -37.37 -5.13
CA TYR A 899 -20.51 -36.22 -4.32
C TYR A 899 -20.80 -34.92 -5.08
N ALA A 900 -20.43 -34.84 -6.36
CA ALA A 900 -20.74 -33.71 -7.22
C ALA A 900 -22.26 -33.50 -7.33
N PHE A 901 -23.03 -34.58 -7.47
CA PHE A 901 -24.49 -34.54 -7.47
C PHE A 901 -25.06 -34.05 -6.14
N ALA A 902 -24.58 -34.57 -5.00
CA ALA A 902 -25.03 -34.14 -3.67
C ALA A 902 -24.64 -32.68 -3.36
N THR A 903 -23.52 -32.21 -3.93
CA THR A 903 -23.07 -30.82 -3.77
C THR A 903 -23.92 -29.88 -4.64
N ALA A 904 -24.27 -30.30 -5.86
CA ALA A 904 -25.20 -29.60 -6.73
C ALA A 904 -26.62 -29.57 -6.12
N GLU A 905 -27.08 -30.67 -5.53
CA GLU A 905 -28.37 -30.78 -4.84
C GLU A 905 -28.43 -29.86 -3.62
N LYS A 906 -27.37 -29.79 -2.80
CA LYS A 906 -27.26 -28.80 -1.71
C LYS A 906 -27.26 -27.36 -2.20
N SER A 907 -26.64 -27.07 -3.35
CA SER A 907 -26.67 -25.73 -3.94
C SER A 907 -28.07 -25.36 -4.43
N TRP A 908 -28.83 -26.35 -4.93
CA TRP A 908 -30.23 -26.21 -5.33
C TRP A 908 -31.13 -26.00 -4.11
N GLU A 909 -30.93 -26.75 -3.02
CA GLU A 909 -31.62 -26.56 -1.74
C GLU A 909 -31.38 -25.15 -1.17
N TYR A 910 -30.15 -24.62 -1.27
CA TYR A 910 -29.84 -23.24 -0.87
C TYR A 910 -30.61 -22.21 -1.70
N MET A 911 -30.70 -22.37 -3.03
CA MET A 911 -31.52 -21.47 -3.86
C MET A 911 -33.02 -21.61 -3.56
N GLU A 912 -33.48 -22.80 -3.19
CA GLU A 912 -34.87 -23.06 -2.84
C GLU A 912 -35.27 -22.52 -1.44
N THR A 913 -34.30 -22.29 -0.55
CA THR A 913 -34.56 -21.60 0.73
C THR A 913 -34.90 -20.12 0.57
N ASP A 914 -34.34 -19.43 -0.44
CA ASP A 914 -34.70 -18.03 -0.75
C ASP A 914 -36.14 -17.92 -1.29
N TYR A 915 -36.65 -18.94 -1.99
CA TYR A 915 -38.05 -19.00 -2.45
C TYR A 915 -39.06 -19.33 -1.35
N ARG A 916 -38.62 -19.81 -0.17
CA ARG A 916 -39.49 -20.19 0.96
C ARG A 916 -39.75 -19.06 1.96
N GLN A 917 -39.22 -17.87 1.68
CA GLN A 917 -39.42 -16.67 2.48
C GLN A 917 -40.68 -15.93 1.99
N LEU A 918 -41.72 -15.87 2.83
CA LEU A 918 -42.92 -15.08 2.52
C LEU A 918 -42.58 -13.57 2.56
N PRO A 919 -43.34 -12.68 1.88
CA PRO A 919 -43.15 -11.21 1.91
C PRO A 919 -43.13 -10.58 3.32
N ASN A 920 -43.56 -11.35 4.33
CA ASN A 920 -43.65 -11.02 5.74
C ASN A 920 -42.36 -11.38 6.52
N GLY A 921 -41.34 -11.95 5.86
CA GLY A 921 -40.08 -12.38 6.49
C GLY A 921 -40.12 -13.71 7.25
N VAL A 922 -41.24 -14.45 7.18
CA VAL A 922 -41.41 -15.75 7.85
C VAL A 922 -41.09 -16.89 6.86
N TYR A 923 -40.15 -17.76 7.25
CA TYR A 923 -39.81 -18.96 6.48
C TYR A 923 -40.89 -20.03 6.66
N THR A 924 -41.37 -20.59 5.54
CA THR A 924 -42.36 -21.67 5.57
C THR A 924 -41.80 -22.97 5.01
N THR A 925 -42.11 -24.08 5.68
CA THR A 925 -41.76 -25.44 5.22
C THR A 925 -42.78 -26.01 4.25
N ALA A 926 -43.89 -25.30 3.99
CA ALA A 926 -44.90 -25.70 3.03
C ALA A 926 -44.47 -25.35 1.60
N GLU A 927 -44.47 -26.32 0.70
CA GLU A 927 -44.28 -26.06 -0.75
C GLU A 927 -45.40 -25.12 -1.24
N GLN A 928 -45.05 -24.03 -1.94
CA GLN A 928 -46.05 -23.16 -2.56
C GLN A 928 -46.84 -23.96 -3.60
N ARG A 929 -48.17 -24.00 -3.44
CA ARG A 929 -49.04 -24.67 -4.41
C ARG A 929 -49.01 -23.88 -5.73
N PRO A 930 -48.73 -24.51 -6.89
CA PRO A 930 -48.83 -23.84 -8.17
C PRO A 930 -50.28 -23.38 -8.38
N ASN A 931 -50.54 -22.08 -8.31
CA ASN A 931 -51.88 -21.50 -8.45
C ASN A 931 -52.25 -21.21 -9.92
N ALA A 932 -51.30 -21.34 -10.85
CA ALA A 932 -51.51 -21.12 -12.27
C ALA A 932 -50.65 -22.06 -13.11
N TYR A 933 -51.11 -22.43 -14.31
CA TYR A 933 -50.29 -23.13 -15.30
C TYR A 933 -49.92 -22.17 -16.45
N MET A 934 -48.76 -22.40 -17.05
CA MET A 934 -48.34 -21.72 -18.28
C MET A 934 -48.66 -22.65 -19.47
N PRO A 935 -49.56 -22.26 -20.38
CA PRO A 935 -49.84 -23.06 -21.57
C PRO A 935 -48.65 -23.01 -22.54
N GLU A 936 -48.11 -24.16 -22.90
CA GLU A 936 -47.13 -24.30 -23.99
C GLU A 936 -47.86 -24.19 -25.34
N ALA A 937 -48.00 -22.96 -25.84
CA ALA A 937 -48.38 -22.72 -27.23
C ALA A 937 -47.54 -21.54 -27.76
N ASP A 938 -46.67 -21.84 -28.72
CA ASP A 938 -45.52 -21.05 -29.18
C ASP A 938 -45.83 -19.74 -29.93
N THR A 939 -46.93 -19.03 -29.67
CA THR A 939 -47.29 -17.81 -30.44
C THR A 939 -47.84 -16.62 -29.66
N ALA A 940 -47.89 -16.61 -28.33
CA ALA A 940 -48.11 -15.37 -27.57
C ALA A 940 -47.54 -15.47 -26.16
N LEU A 941 -46.98 -14.35 -25.65
CA LEU A 941 -46.40 -14.21 -24.30
C LEU A 941 -47.25 -14.94 -23.23
N PRO A 942 -46.65 -15.82 -22.41
CA PRO A 942 -47.40 -16.71 -21.54
C PRO A 942 -47.87 -15.98 -20.27
N LEU A 943 -49.12 -15.51 -20.27
CA LEU A 943 -49.77 -14.98 -19.07
C LEU A 943 -50.26 -16.16 -18.19
N PRO A 944 -49.92 -16.21 -16.89
CA PRO A 944 -50.30 -17.30 -16.00
C PRO A 944 -51.82 -17.35 -15.81
N LYS A 945 -52.45 -18.50 -16.13
CA LYS A 945 -53.90 -18.72 -15.95
C LYS A 945 -54.17 -19.55 -14.70
N PRO A 946 -55.11 -19.14 -13.82
CA PRO A 946 -55.42 -19.88 -12.60
C PRO A 946 -56.00 -21.25 -12.93
N TYR A 947 -55.62 -22.27 -12.16
CA TYR A 947 -56.32 -23.56 -12.20
C TYR A 947 -57.77 -23.31 -11.77
N GLY A 948 -58.75 -23.59 -12.65
CA GLY A 948 -60.17 -23.47 -12.30
C GLY A 948 -60.57 -24.44 -11.19
N ALA A 949 -61.87 -24.70 -11.01
CA ALA A 949 -62.41 -25.57 -9.95
C ALA A 949 -61.84 -27.01 -9.89
N MET A 950 -61.04 -27.42 -10.89
CA MET A 950 -60.37 -28.71 -11.02
C MET A 950 -58.84 -28.53 -10.90
N ALA A 951 -58.35 -28.09 -9.74
CA ALA A 951 -56.91 -27.95 -9.51
C ALA A 951 -56.23 -29.32 -9.34
N PRO A 952 -55.03 -29.56 -9.94
CA PRO A 952 -54.29 -30.81 -9.76
C PRO A 952 -53.88 -31.01 -8.29
N PHE A 953 -54.33 -32.10 -7.69
CA PHE A 953 -53.97 -32.50 -6.33
C PHE A 953 -52.66 -33.29 -6.36
N LYS A 954 -51.59 -32.77 -5.72
CA LYS A 954 -50.33 -33.52 -5.50
C LYS A 954 -50.56 -34.54 -4.37
N PRO A 955 -50.49 -35.86 -4.62
CA PRO A 955 -50.68 -36.87 -3.58
C PRO A 955 -49.60 -36.72 -2.51
N SER A 956 -49.99 -36.77 -1.24
CA SER A 956 -49.05 -36.71 -0.11
C SER A 956 -48.14 -37.94 -0.13
N GLU A 957 -46.82 -37.74 0.04
CA GLU A 957 -45.89 -38.87 0.12
C GLU A 957 -46.26 -39.79 1.30
N PRO A 958 -46.24 -41.11 1.10
CA PRO A 958 -46.57 -42.06 2.16
C PRO A 958 -45.52 -41.96 3.28
N GLY A 959 -45.95 -41.48 4.44
CA GLY A 959 -45.09 -41.33 5.62
C GLY A 959 -44.35 -42.62 5.99
N ALA A 960 -43.21 -42.45 6.67
CA ALA A 960 -42.20 -43.47 7.01
C ALA A 960 -42.68 -44.77 7.70
N ASN A 961 -43.99 -44.91 7.99
CA ASN A 961 -44.61 -46.08 8.60
C ASN A 961 -44.91 -47.25 7.63
N ARG A 962 -44.52 -47.19 6.36
CA ARG A 962 -44.69 -48.29 5.39
C ARG A 962 -43.41 -49.02 4.99
N ARG A 963 -42.46 -49.22 5.92
CA ARG A 963 -41.28 -50.09 5.71
C ARG A 963 -41.57 -51.61 5.72
N HIS A 964 -42.84 -52.04 5.79
CA HIS A 964 -43.20 -53.46 5.91
C HIS A 964 -44.09 -53.99 4.77
N ILE A 965 -43.77 -53.69 3.51
CA ILE A 965 -44.32 -54.44 2.36
C ILE A 965 -43.14 -55.08 1.62
N ARG A 966 -42.89 -56.37 1.91
CA ARG A 966 -41.98 -57.20 1.12
C ARG A 966 -42.61 -57.41 -0.27
N LYS A 967 -41.92 -57.00 -1.34
CA LYS A 967 -42.30 -57.37 -2.70
C LYS A 967 -42.20 -58.90 -2.86
N PRO A 968 -43.17 -59.56 -3.53
CA PRO A 968 -43.14 -61.01 -3.73
C PRO A 968 -41.97 -61.36 -4.66
N VAL A 969 -41.15 -62.32 -4.24
CA VAL A 969 -40.07 -62.89 -5.03
C VAL A 969 -40.68 -63.73 -6.16
N VAL A 970 -40.51 -63.28 -7.40
CA VAL A 970 -40.85 -64.07 -8.59
C VAL A 970 -39.86 -65.22 -8.67
N LYS A 971 -40.36 -66.46 -8.59
CA LYS A 971 -39.52 -67.65 -8.80
C LYS A 971 -39.08 -67.70 -10.27
N PRO A 972 -37.80 -68.01 -10.56
CA PRO A 972 -37.35 -68.17 -11.92
C PRO A 972 -38.05 -69.39 -12.55
N ILE A 973 -38.55 -69.19 -13.76
CA ILE A 973 -39.03 -70.24 -14.64
C ILE A 973 -37.78 -70.92 -15.20
N GLU A 974 -37.65 -72.23 -14.99
CA GLU A 974 -36.65 -73.06 -15.66
C GLU A 974 -37.02 -73.19 -17.14
N ILE A 975 -36.21 -72.57 -18.01
CA ILE A 975 -35.88 -73.08 -19.35
C ILE A 975 -34.37 -72.87 -19.54
#